data_AF-A0AAC9QUX0-F1
#
_entry.id   AF-A0AAC9QUX0-F1
#
_cell.length_a   1.000
_cell.length_b   1.000
_cell.length_c   1.000
_cell.angle_alpha   90.00
_cell.angle_beta   90.00
_cell.angle_gamma   90.00
#
_symmetry.space_group_name_H-M   'P 1'
#
loop_
_entity.id
_entity.type
_entity.pdbx_description
1 polymer ?
#
loop_
_entity_poly.entity_id
_entity_poly.type
_entity_poly.pdbx_seq_one_letter_code
_entity_poly.pdbx_strand_id
1 'polypeptide(L)'
;MRMKRSLALIMVVVLCAAVLPASAFAVNAELSEPVSLNEEAISEEQKNANTEETLVNEKEINPENTQDAEAPDSQTEDNNTLDLPEFTMPETKANEEITSQQDKAVKVAAQTGEESMTAEGFKYREIEGGLELCAYTGTAEDVVIPDTIDGKAVVAIGDMAFWINDSIKSVVIGENIQRIGEEAFYSCNLLSQITFSNSVREIGKQAFYHCQALSKVRLPDNIIEISESAFASCIVLSQINIPGTITKINDRVFNGCNELIKIEIPASIKAIGEFAIPQRTKIYGTSGSAAEVYATKNYNTFINANSHHSGDFYYEDYQYYGENGSENGVKILAYEGSDTELKLSTLDGKKILCIGASAFKGNKTLQSLTIGNEVKIIEPYVFSLCENLKAVNLSEGLESISAEAFCNTGIEVIEIPNSVKILYSGVFSNCHLLKKITTGTGITEIPYEFASGCSTLENIVFKGNITKIEEKAFKDCLKLRKIDISESVIEIGRDAFVQGTTIVHGKAGSYVEQYTKENGIVFVGENTQKLGDFYYEAVEGGVRITGYTGNASKLTLPEKLGNQPAVEIGVSVFANNSNLESVIVGGSIKTIGDYAFTNNNNLKDVTISGNVKTIGDYAFANNNSLKSVTVGGSVEIIGNNAFKNCGSLMDIHLNEGLQKIESGAFYQTGLTSLSLPDSLAEMGISAFEGCKKLTFAHVGSGLKAIPNRGFWDCGELEKFEFSENSALENIGDLSFSHCVSLQEIKFPVSLKSIGSRAFGNCQKLKNVVIPAVQSIWRDQRPYGDSFNECYGVIFFGTRGTDAEAFAKEKNIPFVTSETSRDGAYYYEDVAGGVRIVMAEDPGQKDIPAALGGKTVVEIGQGAFANDADLETISGNNLRTIGDVAFGHCEKIKRIKLGDQLETIGRQAFIHCENLMEAKVPNSTKAMGIGAFTYCESMTSVTLGTGLETIEAETFSWTGLKTATLPISIKNIERYAFSNTLEDLIIPEGVQSVTLKKDAFGDDGSRINYMPNLKSLRTVYLPDGVTTIEDKAFGERPSIYLTIHGNTGSAAETFAQKNNITFSTEIWQQGDVNKDGSINASDALMDLQHAVKELTLTGSDFIRGDVNKDNIVNASDGLQILRYSVKEINHFD
;
A
#
# COMPACT_ATOMS: atom_id res chain seq x y z
N MET A 1 -1.51 26.66 -23.20
CA MET A 1 -1.94 26.12 -24.52
C MET A 1 -2.50 24.74 -24.26
N ARG A 2 -3.63 24.23 -24.79
CA ARG A 2 -4.86 24.71 -25.47
C ARG A 2 -5.99 23.80 -24.90
N MET A 3 -7.28 24.11 -24.80
CA MET A 3 -8.14 25.17 -25.36
C MET A 3 -8.06 26.45 -24.50
N LYS A 4 -8.04 27.71 -24.94
CA LYS A 4 -8.50 28.46 -26.14
C LYS A 4 -9.99 28.80 -26.25
N ARG A 5 -10.33 29.96 -25.65
CA ARG A 5 -11.27 31.02 -26.13
C ARG A 5 -12.77 30.67 -26.04
N SER A 6 -13.68 31.61 -25.71
CA SER A 6 -13.71 33.02 -26.13
C SER A 6 -14.38 34.00 -25.14
N LEU A 7 -14.01 35.29 -25.32
CA LEU A 7 -14.71 36.58 -25.11
C LEU A 7 -16.18 36.57 -24.60
N ALA A 8 -16.77 37.61 -23.99
CA ALA A 8 -16.41 38.93 -23.42
C ALA A 8 -17.75 39.75 -23.36
N LEU A 9 -17.80 40.87 -22.61
CA LEU A 9 -18.92 41.84 -22.35
C LEU A 9 -19.72 41.59 -21.03
N ILE A 10 -20.23 42.61 -20.31
CA ILE A 10 -19.89 44.04 -20.12
C ILE A 10 -20.68 44.57 -18.88
N MET A 11 -20.11 45.48 -18.06
CA MET A 11 -20.79 46.47 -17.16
C MET A 11 -21.77 46.00 -16.04
N VAL A 12 -21.98 46.70 -14.90
CA VAL A 12 -21.25 47.73 -14.09
C VAL A 12 -22.04 47.98 -12.76
N VAL A 13 -21.45 48.68 -11.75
CA VAL A 13 -22.13 49.32 -10.56
C VAL A 13 -22.55 48.34 -9.42
N VAL A 14 -22.33 48.57 -8.10
CA VAL A 14 -21.64 49.66 -7.33
C VAL A 14 -21.40 49.27 -5.84
N LEU A 15 -20.38 49.90 -5.19
CA LEU A 15 -20.05 50.03 -3.73
C LEU A 15 -20.33 48.88 -2.73
N CYS A 16 -19.38 48.52 -1.83
CA CYS A 16 -18.96 49.38 -0.72
C CYS A 16 -17.51 49.14 -0.20
N ALA A 17 -16.91 50.20 0.38
CA ALA A 17 -15.63 50.18 1.12
C ALA A 17 -15.75 49.37 2.44
N ALA A 18 -14.70 48.93 3.16
CA ALA A 18 -13.40 49.55 3.50
C ALA A 18 -12.43 48.47 4.09
N VAL A 19 -11.12 48.64 4.39
CA VAL A 19 -10.16 49.77 4.30
C VAL A 19 -8.69 49.24 4.17
N LEU A 20 -7.67 50.13 4.20
CA LEU A 20 -6.20 49.91 4.08
C LEU A 20 -5.48 49.95 5.46
N PRO A 21 -4.12 49.90 5.62
CA PRO A 21 -2.96 49.81 4.67
C PRO A 21 -2.01 48.59 4.93
N ALA A 22 -1.05 48.18 4.07
CA ALA A 22 0.20 48.82 3.59
C ALA A 22 1.25 49.10 4.72
N SER A 23 2.58 48.99 4.56
CA SER A 23 3.44 48.92 3.35
C SER A 23 4.87 48.39 3.64
N ALA A 24 5.56 47.98 2.56
CA ALA A 24 6.98 47.62 2.38
C ALA A 24 8.08 48.35 3.20
N PHE A 25 9.28 47.74 3.27
CA PHE A 25 10.54 48.31 2.72
C PHE A 25 11.61 47.21 2.52
N ALA A 26 12.67 47.52 1.78
CA ALA A 26 13.73 46.57 1.38
C ALA A 26 15.14 47.23 1.45
N VAL A 27 16.17 46.48 1.02
CA VAL A 27 17.45 46.92 0.39
C VAL A 27 18.76 46.81 1.20
N ASN A 28 19.69 46.06 0.59
CA ASN A 28 21.17 46.11 0.57
C ASN A 28 22.08 45.34 1.54
N ALA A 29 23.23 44.99 0.93
CA ALA A 29 24.41 44.29 1.43
C ALA A 29 25.67 45.11 1.16
N GLU A 30 26.80 44.74 1.79
CA GLU A 30 28.22 44.97 1.41
C GLU A 30 29.07 44.19 2.45
N LEU A 31 29.89 43.19 2.10
CA LEU A 31 31.25 43.20 1.49
C LEU A 31 32.39 43.75 2.37
N SER A 32 33.28 42.87 2.86
CA SER A 32 34.76 43.03 2.83
C SER A 32 35.53 41.85 3.48
N GLU A 33 36.58 41.36 2.81
CA GLU A 33 37.62 40.43 3.31
C GLU A 33 38.84 41.23 3.88
N PRO A 34 40.07 40.67 4.05
CA PRO A 34 40.56 39.32 4.48
C PRO A 34 41.59 39.45 5.65
N VAL A 35 42.33 38.38 6.04
CA VAL A 35 43.82 38.40 6.31
C VAL A 35 44.45 37.05 6.77
N SER A 36 45.56 36.68 6.08
CA SER A 36 46.76 35.83 6.40
C SER A 36 46.73 34.48 7.16
N LEU A 37 47.08 33.40 6.42
CA LEU A 37 48.34 32.61 6.47
C LEU A 37 49.17 32.49 7.79
N ASN A 38 49.45 31.24 8.21
CA ASN A 38 50.77 30.57 8.34
C ASN A 38 50.58 29.19 9.04
N GLU A 39 51.03 28.03 8.53
CA GLU A 39 52.38 27.46 8.27
C GLU A 39 53.01 26.69 9.46
N GLU A 40 53.54 25.47 9.18
CA GLU A 40 54.44 24.63 10.02
C GLU A 40 53.87 23.99 11.33
N ALA A 41 54.27 22.80 11.83
CA ALA A 41 55.16 21.74 11.31
C ALA A 41 54.89 20.36 11.99
N ILE A 42 55.07 19.28 11.21
CA ILE A 42 55.93 18.09 11.43
C ILE A 42 56.23 17.64 12.89
N SER A 43 55.81 16.41 13.26
CA SER A 43 56.72 15.29 13.62
C SER A 43 55.95 14.03 14.07
N GLU A 44 56.38 12.85 13.55
CA GLU A 44 56.78 11.62 14.27
C GLU A 44 56.19 11.33 15.67
N GLU A 45 55.86 10.08 16.06
CA GLU A 45 56.67 8.86 15.87
C GLU A 45 55.82 7.56 15.93
N GLN A 46 56.38 6.46 15.44
CA GLN A 46 55.79 5.11 15.41
C GLN A 46 55.89 4.39 16.77
N LYS A 47 54.97 3.44 17.06
CA LYS A 47 55.35 2.06 17.43
C LYS A 47 54.19 1.03 17.49
N ASN A 48 54.50 -0.16 16.99
CA ASN A 48 53.66 -1.37 16.98
C ASN A 48 53.66 -2.10 18.34
N ALA A 49 52.58 -2.83 18.63
CA ALA A 49 52.55 -4.26 19.00
C ALA A 49 51.07 -4.72 19.06
N ASN A 50 50.57 -5.56 18.15
CA ASN A 50 50.64 -7.04 18.10
C ASN A 50 49.95 -7.78 19.26
N THR A 51 48.82 -8.44 18.97
CA THR A 51 48.60 -9.92 18.90
C THR A 51 47.11 -10.15 18.57
N GLU A 52 46.74 -10.71 17.40
CA GLU A 52 46.59 -12.16 17.08
C GLU A 52 45.41 -12.83 17.81
N GLU A 53 44.29 -13.14 17.13
CA GLU A 53 43.93 -14.44 16.48
C GLU A 53 43.31 -15.46 17.48
N THR A 54 42.37 -16.38 17.18
CA THR A 54 41.76 -17.01 15.97
C THR A 54 40.38 -17.60 16.41
N LEU A 55 39.24 -17.53 15.67
CA LEU A 55 38.74 -18.30 14.50
C LEU A 55 38.08 -19.70 14.75
N VAL A 56 37.09 -20.02 13.88
CA VAL A 56 36.52 -21.34 13.43
C VAL A 56 35.21 -21.91 14.06
N ASN A 57 34.08 -21.63 13.37
CA ASN A 57 33.12 -22.50 12.64
C ASN A 57 32.70 -23.96 13.04
N GLU A 58 31.42 -24.22 12.67
CA GLU A 58 30.83 -25.38 11.95
C GLU A 58 29.97 -26.51 12.63
N LYS A 59 29.13 -27.15 11.80
CA LYS A 59 27.94 -28.00 12.12
C LYS A 59 28.21 -29.50 11.93
N GLU A 60 27.41 -30.39 12.57
CA GLU A 60 26.80 -31.57 11.91
C GLU A 60 25.65 -32.25 12.74
N ILE A 61 25.19 -33.46 12.36
CA ILE A 61 23.78 -33.95 12.46
C ILE A 61 23.63 -35.30 13.24
N ASN A 62 22.38 -35.64 13.68
CA ASN A 62 21.77 -37.00 13.81
C ASN A 62 21.65 -37.70 15.23
N PRO A 63 20.91 -38.84 15.44
CA PRO A 63 19.50 -38.83 15.93
C PRO A 63 19.11 -39.89 17.03
N GLU A 64 17.78 -40.10 17.21
CA GLU A 64 17.03 -41.33 17.68
C GLU A 64 16.54 -41.54 19.15
N ASN A 65 15.27 -42.00 19.27
CA ASN A 65 14.57 -42.75 20.36
C ASN A 65 14.25 -42.04 21.71
N THR A 66 13.17 -42.33 22.48
CA THR A 66 12.22 -43.48 22.56
C THR A 66 10.78 -43.10 23.00
N GLN A 67 9.89 -44.11 22.93
CA GLN A 67 8.44 -44.21 23.22
C GLN A 67 7.86 -43.78 24.59
N ASP A 68 6.53 -43.60 24.58
CA ASP A 68 5.46 -44.13 25.49
C ASP A 68 4.54 -43.17 26.30
N ALA A 69 3.24 -43.32 25.97
CA ALA A 69 2.05 -43.41 26.84
C ALA A 69 1.32 -42.17 27.45
N GLU A 70 0.02 -42.15 27.15
CA GLU A 70 -1.15 -41.66 27.90
C GLU A 70 -1.41 -40.15 28.11
N ALA A 71 -2.67 -39.79 27.82
CA ALA A 71 -3.32 -38.49 28.02
C ALA A 71 -4.42 -38.65 29.11
N PRO A 72 -5.21 -37.63 29.50
CA PRO A 72 -5.17 -36.21 29.10
C PRO A 72 -5.14 -35.22 30.29
N ASP A 73 -4.69 -33.99 30.06
CA ASP A 73 -5.14 -32.84 30.87
C ASP A 73 -5.13 -31.53 30.07
N SER A 74 -5.66 -30.51 30.71
CA SER A 74 -6.35 -29.31 30.23
C SER A 74 -5.48 -28.13 29.76
N GLN A 75 -6.18 -27.12 29.20
CA GLN A 75 -5.73 -25.77 28.82
C GLN A 75 -4.97 -25.70 27.46
N THR A 76 -5.11 -24.64 26.64
CA THR A 76 -5.72 -23.31 26.80
C THR A 76 -6.60 -22.98 25.57
N GLU A 77 -7.68 -22.20 25.73
CA GLU A 77 -8.35 -21.56 24.58
C GLU A 77 -7.60 -20.28 24.21
N ASP A 78 -7.31 -20.10 22.91
CA ASP A 78 -6.56 -18.96 22.40
C ASP A 78 -7.36 -17.65 22.44
N ASN A 79 -6.64 -16.56 22.70
CA ASN A 79 -7.18 -15.21 22.73
C ASN A 79 -7.74 -14.80 21.36
N ASN A 80 -9.03 -14.49 21.31
CA ASN A 80 -9.61 -13.67 20.24
C ASN A 80 -10.42 -12.53 20.86
N THR A 81 -9.71 -11.51 21.33
CA THR A 81 -10.29 -10.17 21.49
C THR A 81 -10.72 -9.68 20.12
N LEU A 82 -12.02 -9.75 19.84
CA LEU A 82 -12.64 -9.10 18.69
C LEU A 82 -12.62 -7.58 18.92
N ASP A 83 -11.46 -6.96 18.70
CA ASP A 83 -11.39 -5.55 18.34
C ASP A 83 -12.37 -5.35 17.18
N LEU A 84 -13.39 -4.52 17.39
CA LEU A 84 -14.22 -4.03 16.30
C LEU A 84 -13.34 -3.11 15.45
N PRO A 85 -12.98 -3.45 14.19
CA PRO A 85 -12.50 -2.42 13.31
C PRO A 85 -13.72 -1.53 12.99
N GLU A 86 -13.69 -0.28 13.46
CA GLU A 86 -14.42 0.78 12.77
C GLU A 86 -13.86 0.87 11.35
N PHE A 87 -14.39 0.06 10.43
CA PHE A 87 -14.00 0.06 9.03
C PHE A 87 -14.66 1.25 8.32
N THR A 88 -14.33 2.46 8.79
CA THR A 88 -14.54 3.70 8.05
C THR A 88 -13.55 3.71 6.89
N MET A 89 -13.93 3.08 5.78
CA MET A 89 -13.21 3.31 4.52
C MET A 89 -13.31 4.80 4.18
N PRO A 90 -12.20 5.46 3.80
CA PRO A 90 -12.26 6.83 3.32
C PRO A 90 -13.06 6.84 2.01
N GLU A 91 -14.20 7.55 2.00
CA GLU A 91 -15.16 7.62 0.88
C GLU A 91 -14.55 8.11 -0.45
N THR A 92 -13.29 8.54 -0.45
CA THR A 92 -12.59 9.11 -1.59
C THR A 92 -11.71 8.13 -2.38
N LYS A 93 -11.50 6.88 -1.94
CA LYS A 93 -10.69 5.88 -2.70
C LYS A 93 -11.49 4.79 -3.42
N ALA A 94 -12.72 4.50 -2.98
CA ALA A 94 -13.54 3.46 -3.59
C ALA A 94 -13.84 3.72 -5.09
N ASN A 95 -13.94 4.98 -5.51
CA ASN A 95 -14.25 5.33 -6.91
C ASN A 95 -13.12 5.05 -7.92
N GLU A 96 -11.86 4.92 -7.49
CA GLU A 96 -10.73 4.69 -8.42
C GLU A 96 -10.52 3.19 -8.70
N GLU A 97 -10.83 2.30 -7.75
CA GLU A 97 -10.72 0.85 -7.95
C GLU A 97 -11.85 0.27 -8.81
N ILE A 98 -13.06 0.84 -8.74
CA ILE A 98 -14.24 0.40 -9.52
C ILE A 98 -13.98 0.49 -11.04
N THR A 99 -13.28 1.53 -11.52
CA THR A 99 -13.04 1.72 -12.97
C THR A 99 -12.12 0.67 -13.57
N SER A 100 -11.10 0.20 -12.84
CA SER A 100 -10.19 -0.86 -13.30
C SER A 100 -10.83 -2.26 -13.34
N GLN A 101 -11.98 -2.39 -12.68
CA GLN A 101 -12.70 -3.63 -12.49
C GLN A 101 -13.79 -3.82 -13.56
N GLN A 102 -14.32 -2.71 -14.10
CA GLN A 102 -15.23 -2.68 -15.26
C GLN A 102 -14.65 -3.40 -16.50
N ASP A 103 -13.33 -3.27 -16.74
CA ASP A 103 -12.61 -3.97 -17.82
C ASP A 103 -12.42 -5.49 -17.58
N LYS A 104 -12.55 -5.97 -16.34
CA LYS A 104 -12.51 -7.42 -16.05
C LYS A 104 -13.82 -8.11 -16.44
N ALA A 105 -14.96 -7.48 -16.19
CA ALA A 105 -16.27 -8.02 -16.60
C ALA A 105 -16.37 -8.21 -18.13
N VAL A 106 -15.78 -7.30 -18.91
CA VAL A 106 -15.70 -7.44 -20.39
C VAL A 106 -14.77 -8.59 -20.81
N LYS A 107 -13.79 -8.98 -19.99
CA LYS A 107 -12.82 -10.06 -20.31
C LYS A 107 -13.21 -11.44 -19.80
N VAL A 108 -13.98 -11.55 -18.72
CA VAL A 108 -14.52 -12.86 -18.25
C VAL A 108 -15.56 -13.41 -19.22
N ALA A 109 -16.33 -12.54 -19.89
CA ALA A 109 -17.23 -12.91 -20.99
C ALA A 109 -16.52 -13.41 -22.26
N ALA A 110 -15.18 -13.31 -22.37
CA ALA A 110 -14.46 -13.66 -23.60
C ALA A 110 -14.03 -15.14 -23.69
N GLN A 111 -14.52 -16.01 -22.79
CA GLN A 111 -14.23 -17.44 -22.81
C GLN A 111 -15.51 -18.29 -22.87
N THR A 112 -15.63 -19.06 -23.95
CA THR A 112 -16.64 -20.10 -24.30
C THR A 112 -17.93 -19.67 -25.03
N GLY A 113 -18.02 -20.06 -26.30
CA GLY A 113 -19.26 -20.06 -27.10
C GLY A 113 -19.47 -18.84 -28.01
N GLU A 114 -20.29 -19.00 -29.05
CA GLU A 114 -20.83 -17.89 -29.83
C GLU A 114 -21.94 -17.20 -29.01
N GLU A 115 -21.59 -16.16 -28.25
CA GLU A 115 -22.56 -15.40 -27.46
C GLU A 115 -23.52 -14.58 -28.36
N SER A 116 -24.80 -14.59 -28.00
CA SER A 116 -25.86 -13.83 -28.69
C SER A 116 -26.47 -12.78 -27.76
N MET A 117 -27.15 -11.77 -28.31
CA MET A 117 -27.69 -10.64 -27.54
C MET A 117 -29.07 -10.21 -28.03
N THR A 118 -30.01 -9.97 -27.12
CA THR A 118 -31.37 -9.50 -27.44
C THR A 118 -31.44 -7.97 -27.58
N ALA A 119 -32.53 -7.45 -28.14
CA ALA A 119 -32.75 -6.01 -28.29
C ALA A 119 -32.91 -5.27 -26.94
N GLU A 120 -33.32 -6.00 -25.90
CA GLU A 120 -33.51 -5.54 -24.52
C GLU A 120 -32.19 -5.52 -23.72
N GLY A 121 -31.08 -5.96 -24.33
CA GLY A 121 -29.72 -5.87 -23.77
C GLY A 121 -29.26 -7.12 -23.01
N PHE A 122 -30.00 -8.23 -23.04
CA PHE A 122 -29.56 -9.50 -22.44
C PHE A 122 -28.56 -10.20 -23.38
N LYS A 123 -27.35 -10.49 -22.89
CA LYS A 123 -26.41 -11.43 -23.51
C LYS A 123 -26.62 -12.82 -22.96
N TYR A 124 -26.52 -13.83 -23.82
CA TYR A 124 -26.76 -15.22 -23.45
C TYR A 124 -25.89 -16.20 -24.23
N ARG A 125 -25.69 -17.38 -23.63
CA ARG A 125 -25.08 -18.57 -24.24
C ARG A 125 -25.94 -19.80 -24.04
N GLU A 126 -25.77 -20.79 -24.91
CA GLU A 126 -26.42 -22.09 -24.77
C GLU A 126 -25.62 -23.00 -23.84
N ILE A 127 -26.31 -23.61 -22.87
CA ILE A 127 -25.76 -24.55 -21.88
C ILE A 127 -26.58 -25.85 -21.90
N GLU A 128 -26.11 -26.88 -21.20
CA GLU A 128 -26.89 -28.11 -21.06
C GLU A 128 -28.23 -27.80 -20.35
N GLY A 129 -29.34 -28.04 -21.07
CA GLY A 129 -30.71 -27.83 -20.56
C GLY A 129 -31.37 -26.49 -20.93
N GLY A 130 -30.66 -25.52 -21.52
CA GLY A 130 -31.27 -24.26 -21.95
C GLY A 130 -30.28 -23.13 -22.21
N LEU A 131 -30.72 -21.89 -21.98
CA LEU A 131 -29.89 -20.69 -22.09
C LEU A 131 -29.50 -20.14 -20.72
N GLU A 132 -28.29 -19.61 -20.62
CA GLU A 132 -27.79 -18.85 -19.47
C GLU A 132 -27.61 -17.37 -19.86
N LEU A 133 -28.05 -16.45 -19.01
CA LEU A 133 -27.79 -15.02 -19.20
C LEU A 133 -26.41 -14.66 -18.66
N CYS A 134 -25.51 -14.20 -19.53
CA CYS A 134 -24.12 -13.91 -19.19
C CYS A 134 -23.88 -12.44 -18.83
N ALA A 135 -24.70 -11.52 -19.35
CA ALA A 135 -24.65 -10.10 -18.99
C ALA A 135 -25.96 -9.37 -19.33
N TYR A 136 -26.24 -8.28 -18.63
CA TYR A 136 -27.29 -7.33 -18.93
C TYR A 136 -26.70 -5.94 -19.21
N THR A 137 -26.98 -5.44 -20.41
CA THR A 137 -26.51 -4.15 -20.94
C THR A 137 -27.65 -3.17 -21.23
N GLY A 138 -28.88 -3.53 -20.86
CA GLY A 138 -30.05 -2.67 -21.00
C GLY A 138 -30.10 -1.58 -19.92
N THR A 139 -30.98 -0.60 -20.14
CA THR A 139 -31.13 0.60 -19.29
C THR A 139 -32.52 0.66 -18.62
N ALA A 140 -33.21 -0.48 -18.48
CA ALA A 140 -34.54 -0.51 -17.88
C ALA A 140 -34.43 -0.51 -16.35
N GLU A 141 -35.16 0.39 -15.69
CA GLU A 141 -35.23 0.41 -14.22
C GLU A 141 -36.03 -0.79 -13.66
N ASP A 142 -37.00 -1.29 -14.43
CA ASP A 142 -37.80 -2.47 -14.10
C ASP A 142 -37.51 -3.58 -15.12
N VAL A 143 -36.79 -4.62 -14.70
CA VAL A 143 -36.30 -5.69 -15.58
C VAL A 143 -37.14 -6.95 -15.41
N VAL A 144 -37.69 -7.46 -16.51
CA VAL A 144 -38.30 -8.80 -16.56
C VAL A 144 -37.36 -9.72 -17.31
N ILE A 145 -36.84 -10.74 -16.63
CA ILE A 145 -36.00 -11.78 -17.23
C ILE A 145 -36.93 -12.75 -17.98
N PRO A 146 -36.76 -12.94 -19.30
CA PRO A 146 -37.71 -13.69 -20.11
C PRO A 146 -37.61 -15.20 -19.88
N ASP A 147 -38.75 -15.89 -19.92
CA ASP A 147 -38.82 -17.36 -19.81
C ASP A 147 -38.11 -18.07 -20.98
N THR A 148 -38.11 -17.44 -22.16
CA THR A 148 -37.49 -17.96 -23.39
C THR A 148 -36.86 -16.84 -24.20
N ILE A 149 -35.74 -17.14 -24.88
CA ILE A 149 -35.16 -16.32 -25.95
C ILE A 149 -35.10 -17.20 -27.20
N ASP A 150 -35.59 -16.67 -28.34
CA ASP A 150 -35.73 -17.40 -29.62
C ASP A 150 -36.42 -18.78 -29.50
N GLY A 151 -37.33 -18.93 -28.53
CA GLY A 151 -38.05 -20.18 -28.25
C GLY A 151 -37.27 -21.22 -27.44
N LYS A 152 -36.01 -20.96 -27.07
CA LYS A 152 -35.24 -21.76 -26.11
C LYS A 152 -35.46 -21.24 -24.68
N ALA A 153 -35.62 -22.13 -23.71
CA ALA A 153 -35.84 -21.74 -22.31
C ALA A 153 -34.60 -21.10 -21.69
N VAL A 154 -34.77 -20.00 -20.96
CA VAL A 154 -33.71 -19.40 -20.13
C VAL A 154 -33.76 -20.08 -18.76
N VAL A 155 -32.68 -20.77 -18.38
CA VAL A 155 -32.63 -21.66 -17.22
C VAL A 155 -31.64 -21.23 -16.14
N ALA A 156 -30.77 -20.26 -16.43
CA ALA A 156 -29.84 -19.71 -15.45
C ALA A 156 -29.57 -18.21 -15.67
N ILE A 157 -29.28 -17.52 -14.58
CA ILE A 157 -28.54 -16.25 -14.59
C ILE A 157 -27.10 -16.62 -14.24
N GLY A 158 -26.17 -16.31 -15.13
CA GLY A 158 -24.75 -16.57 -14.96
C GLY A 158 -24.09 -15.65 -13.95
N ASP A 159 -22.83 -15.92 -13.67
CA ASP A 159 -22.03 -15.16 -12.72
C ASP A 159 -21.85 -13.71 -13.22
N MET A 160 -21.89 -12.73 -12.31
CA MET A 160 -21.75 -11.29 -12.60
C MET A 160 -22.75 -10.69 -13.62
N ALA A 161 -23.84 -11.37 -13.98
CA ALA A 161 -24.70 -10.98 -15.11
C ALA A 161 -25.31 -9.57 -15.03
N PHE A 162 -25.56 -9.02 -13.84
CA PHE A 162 -26.06 -7.65 -13.58
C PHE A 162 -25.09 -6.85 -12.70
N TRP A 163 -23.83 -7.26 -12.60
CA TRP A 163 -22.83 -6.71 -11.69
C TRP A 163 -22.67 -5.18 -11.81
N ILE A 164 -22.76 -4.49 -10.67
CA ILE A 164 -22.70 -3.02 -10.50
C ILE A 164 -23.70 -2.28 -11.40
N ASN A 165 -24.89 -2.85 -11.64
CA ASN A 165 -25.93 -2.12 -12.38
C ASN A 165 -26.51 -0.99 -11.52
N ASP A 166 -26.33 0.24 -11.99
CA ASP A 166 -26.72 1.49 -11.33
C ASP A 166 -28.14 1.98 -11.71
N SER A 167 -28.85 1.25 -12.58
CA SER A 167 -30.15 1.63 -13.12
C SER A 167 -31.31 0.77 -12.60
N ILE A 168 -31.09 -0.53 -12.33
CA ILE A 168 -32.16 -1.44 -11.94
C ILE A 168 -32.71 -1.14 -10.54
N LYS A 169 -34.03 -1.05 -10.44
CA LYS A 169 -34.81 -0.81 -9.22
C LYS A 169 -35.69 -2.00 -8.86
N SER A 170 -36.18 -2.74 -9.88
CA SER A 170 -36.88 -4.00 -9.68
C SER A 170 -36.47 -5.07 -10.71
N VAL A 171 -36.49 -6.33 -10.27
CA VAL A 171 -36.23 -7.51 -11.13
C VAL A 171 -37.31 -8.57 -10.93
N VAL A 172 -37.85 -9.10 -12.03
CA VAL A 172 -38.71 -10.29 -12.06
C VAL A 172 -37.94 -11.44 -12.72
N ILE A 173 -37.76 -12.52 -11.97
CA ILE A 173 -37.05 -13.73 -12.41
C ILE A 173 -38.02 -14.63 -13.18
N GLY A 174 -37.64 -15.06 -14.38
CA GLY A 174 -38.46 -15.92 -15.25
C GLY A 174 -38.77 -17.31 -14.65
N GLU A 175 -39.89 -17.90 -15.07
CA GLU A 175 -40.44 -19.16 -14.56
C GLU A 175 -39.58 -20.39 -14.87
N ASN A 176 -38.61 -20.29 -15.77
CA ASN A 176 -37.68 -21.38 -16.12
C ASN A 176 -36.33 -21.31 -15.39
N ILE A 177 -36.01 -20.21 -14.68
CA ILE A 177 -34.69 -19.99 -14.06
C ILE A 177 -34.51 -20.89 -12.83
N GLN A 178 -33.46 -21.73 -12.86
CA GLN A 178 -33.12 -22.68 -11.80
C GLN A 178 -31.96 -22.20 -10.92
N ARG A 179 -31.04 -21.41 -11.47
CA ARG A 179 -29.83 -20.91 -10.78
C ARG A 179 -29.64 -19.41 -10.96
N ILE A 180 -29.19 -18.75 -9.89
CA ILE A 180 -28.60 -17.41 -9.92
C ILE A 180 -27.13 -17.53 -9.55
N GLY A 181 -26.23 -17.08 -10.44
CA GLY A 181 -24.78 -17.23 -10.32
C GLY A 181 -24.11 -16.41 -9.21
N GLU A 182 -22.80 -16.60 -9.08
CA GLU A 182 -21.93 -15.85 -8.19
C GLU A 182 -21.87 -14.37 -8.59
N GLU A 183 -21.98 -13.46 -7.62
CA GLU A 183 -21.99 -12.01 -7.81
C GLU A 183 -23.04 -11.47 -8.82
N ALA A 184 -24.06 -12.26 -9.18
CA ALA A 184 -24.98 -11.97 -10.28
C ALA A 184 -25.65 -10.58 -10.24
N PHE A 185 -25.93 -10.02 -9.05
CA PHE A 185 -26.45 -8.68 -8.83
C PHE A 185 -25.59 -7.89 -7.82
N TYR A 186 -24.30 -8.20 -7.70
CA TYR A 186 -23.37 -7.52 -6.79
C TYR A 186 -23.40 -5.99 -6.98
N SER A 187 -23.50 -5.24 -5.89
CA SER A 187 -23.56 -3.77 -5.83
C SER A 187 -24.61 -3.12 -6.76
N CYS A 188 -25.73 -3.82 -7.02
CA CYS A 188 -26.92 -3.21 -7.62
C CYS A 188 -27.62 -2.30 -6.61
N ASN A 189 -27.00 -1.16 -6.30
CA ASN A 189 -27.35 -0.32 -5.14
C ASN A 189 -28.80 0.20 -5.16
N LEU A 190 -29.40 0.38 -6.35
CA LEU A 190 -30.80 0.81 -6.49
C LEU A 190 -31.81 -0.33 -6.47
N LEU A 191 -31.39 -1.59 -6.51
CA LEU A 191 -32.27 -2.76 -6.56
C LEU A 191 -33.06 -2.89 -5.26
N SER A 192 -34.31 -2.43 -5.29
CA SER A 192 -35.18 -2.31 -4.13
C SER A 192 -36.14 -3.50 -3.94
N GLN A 193 -36.44 -4.19 -5.04
CA GLN A 193 -37.37 -5.32 -5.10
C GLN A 193 -36.90 -6.41 -6.07
N ILE A 194 -36.97 -7.66 -5.64
CA ILE A 194 -36.81 -8.83 -6.51
C ILE A 194 -38.00 -9.79 -6.34
N THR A 195 -38.48 -10.34 -7.45
CA THR A 195 -39.54 -11.35 -7.49
C THR A 195 -38.97 -12.65 -8.04
N PHE A 196 -38.77 -13.64 -7.17
CA PHE A 196 -38.31 -14.98 -7.55
C PHE A 196 -39.46 -15.84 -8.09
N SER A 197 -39.17 -16.67 -9.09
CA SER A 197 -40.03 -17.77 -9.53
C SER A 197 -39.78 -19.03 -8.68
N ASN A 198 -40.75 -19.94 -8.65
CA ASN A 198 -40.68 -21.17 -7.84
C ASN A 198 -39.80 -22.29 -8.45
N SER A 199 -39.18 -22.04 -9.60
CA SER A 199 -38.20 -22.91 -10.27
C SER A 199 -36.77 -22.72 -9.78
N VAL A 200 -36.45 -21.57 -9.15
CA VAL A 200 -35.11 -21.32 -8.58
C VAL A 200 -34.79 -22.36 -7.50
N ARG A 201 -33.56 -22.88 -7.52
CA ARG A 201 -33.00 -23.89 -6.60
C ARG A 201 -31.76 -23.39 -5.87
N GLU A 202 -30.98 -22.53 -6.51
CA GLU A 202 -29.68 -22.06 -6.00
C GLU A 202 -29.53 -20.55 -6.16
N ILE A 203 -29.04 -19.90 -5.09
CA ILE A 203 -28.56 -18.51 -5.10
C ILE A 203 -27.07 -18.54 -4.75
N GLY A 204 -26.23 -18.17 -5.71
CA GLY A 204 -24.78 -18.25 -5.63
C GLY A 204 -24.13 -17.30 -4.64
N LYS A 205 -22.81 -17.45 -4.50
CA LYS A 205 -22.00 -16.66 -3.57
C LYS A 205 -22.10 -15.17 -3.91
N GLN A 206 -22.29 -14.32 -2.90
CA GLN A 206 -22.36 -12.87 -3.05
C GLN A 206 -23.39 -12.35 -4.08
N ALA A 207 -24.39 -13.16 -4.46
CA ALA A 207 -25.30 -12.87 -5.58
C ALA A 207 -26.05 -11.53 -5.46
N PHE A 208 -26.37 -11.07 -4.25
CA PHE A 208 -26.97 -9.77 -3.95
C PHE A 208 -26.12 -8.95 -2.95
N TYR A 209 -24.81 -9.17 -2.93
CA TYR A 209 -23.90 -8.45 -2.04
C TYR A 209 -23.97 -6.94 -2.33
N HIS A 210 -24.06 -6.09 -1.30
CA HIS A 210 -24.24 -4.63 -1.46
C HIS A 210 -25.48 -4.19 -2.26
N CYS A 211 -26.56 -4.97 -2.34
CA CYS A 211 -27.86 -4.45 -2.82
C CYS A 211 -28.50 -3.52 -1.77
N GLN A 212 -27.96 -2.31 -1.60
CA GLN A 212 -28.25 -1.43 -0.46
C GLN A 212 -29.71 -0.98 -0.35
N ALA A 213 -30.47 -0.90 -1.45
CA ALA A 213 -31.90 -0.59 -1.44
C ALA A 213 -32.82 -1.79 -1.16
N LEU A 214 -32.31 -3.02 -1.14
CA LEU A 214 -33.10 -4.24 -1.10
C LEU A 214 -33.75 -4.46 0.28
N SER A 215 -35.00 -4.02 0.43
CA SER A 215 -35.67 -3.93 1.73
C SER A 215 -36.38 -5.20 2.19
N LYS A 216 -36.85 -6.03 1.26
CA LYS A 216 -37.57 -7.29 1.55
C LYS A 216 -37.26 -8.34 0.51
N VAL A 217 -37.01 -9.55 0.97
CA VAL A 217 -36.74 -10.73 0.12
C VAL A 217 -37.73 -11.82 0.46
N ARG A 218 -38.50 -12.27 -0.53
CA ARG A 218 -39.26 -13.52 -0.45
C ARG A 218 -38.49 -14.59 -1.21
N LEU A 219 -37.82 -15.47 -0.46
CA LEU A 219 -37.15 -16.64 -1.03
C LEU A 219 -38.19 -17.59 -1.68
N PRO A 220 -37.81 -18.30 -2.76
CA PRO A 220 -38.71 -19.22 -3.45
C PRO A 220 -38.92 -20.52 -2.66
N ASP A 221 -40.13 -21.09 -2.74
CA ASP A 221 -40.57 -22.17 -1.83
C ASP A 221 -39.80 -23.49 -2.02
N ASN A 222 -39.05 -23.62 -3.12
CA ASN A 222 -38.28 -24.81 -3.52
C ASN A 222 -36.75 -24.59 -3.51
N ILE A 223 -36.25 -23.49 -2.94
CA ILE A 223 -34.80 -23.22 -2.86
C ILE A 223 -34.09 -24.32 -2.03
N ILE A 224 -32.92 -24.77 -2.48
CA ILE A 224 -32.12 -25.82 -1.85
C ILE A 224 -30.86 -25.21 -1.22
N GLU A 225 -30.25 -24.21 -1.88
CA GLU A 225 -29.05 -23.53 -1.39
C GLU A 225 -29.11 -22.00 -1.49
N ILE A 226 -28.52 -21.35 -0.47
CA ILE A 226 -28.14 -19.94 -0.45
C ILE A 226 -26.66 -19.91 -0.02
N SER A 227 -25.76 -19.58 -0.94
CA SER A 227 -24.30 -19.68 -0.72
C SER A 227 -23.74 -18.50 0.09
N GLU A 228 -22.43 -18.51 0.36
CA GLU A 228 -21.75 -17.52 1.23
C GLU A 228 -22.06 -16.06 0.86
N SER A 229 -22.32 -15.22 1.87
CA SER A 229 -22.52 -13.76 1.72
C SER A 229 -23.61 -13.33 0.71
N ALA A 230 -24.53 -14.22 0.31
CA ALA A 230 -25.47 -13.99 -0.79
C ALA A 230 -26.34 -12.72 -0.67
N PHE A 231 -26.65 -12.25 0.55
CA PHE A 231 -27.40 -11.02 0.82
C PHE A 231 -26.63 -10.08 1.77
N ALA A 232 -25.31 -10.21 1.88
CA ALA A 232 -24.53 -9.39 2.80
C ALA A 232 -24.49 -7.92 2.34
N SER A 233 -24.44 -7.01 3.30
CA SER A 233 -24.48 -5.56 3.11
C SER A 233 -25.76 -5.03 2.40
N CYS A 234 -26.85 -5.80 2.39
CA CYS A 234 -28.21 -5.31 2.10
C CYS A 234 -28.73 -4.51 3.32
N ILE A 235 -28.18 -3.32 3.54
CA ILE A 235 -28.31 -2.57 4.81
C ILE A 235 -29.75 -2.28 5.26
N VAL A 236 -30.70 -2.13 4.31
CA VAL A 236 -32.13 -1.89 4.60
C VAL A 236 -33.00 -3.15 4.60
N LEU A 237 -32.43 -4.35 4.42
CA LEU A 237 -33.17 -5.62 4.40
C LEU A 237 -33.76 -5.89 5.79
N SER A 238 -35.05 -5.59 5.96
CA SER A 238 -35.71 -5.64 7.27
C SER A 238 -36.47 -6.95 7.54
N GLN A 239 -36.66 -7.77 6.50
CA GLN A 239 -37.45 -9.00 6.59
C GLN A 239 -37.01 -10.02 5.53
N ILE A 240 -36.72 -11.24 6.00
CA ILE A 240 -36.59 -12.43 5.16
C ILE A 240 -37.19 -13.64 5.88
N ASN A 241 -37.90 -14.50 5.13
CA ASN A 241 -38.45 -15.75 5.65
C ASN A 241 -37.59 -16.91 5.12
N ILE A 242 -37.02 -17.72 6.02
CA ILE A 242 -36.22 -18.88 5.65
C ILE A 242 -37.13 -20.09 5.35
N PRO A 243 -37.13 -20.65 4.13
CA PRO A 243 -38.00 -21.78 3.78
C PRO A 243 -37.50 -23.09 4.38
N GLY A 244 -38.43 -24.01 4.68
CA GLY A 244 -38.14 -25.29 5.32
C GLY A 244 -37.42 -26.33 4.44
N THR A 245 -37.12 -25.98 3.18
CA THR A 245 -36.41 -26.83 2.22
C THR A 245 -34.89 -26.81 2.41
N ILE A 246 -34.33 -25.70 2.88
CA ILE A 246 -32.89 -25.60 3.12
C ILE A 246 -32.51 -26.22 4.48
N THR A 247 -31.29 -26.74 4.57
CA THR A 247 -30.77 -27.42 5.77
C THR A 247 -29.55 -26.74 6.41
N LYS A 248 -28.98 -25.74 5.74
CA LYS A 248 -27.85 -24.92 6.21
C LYS A 248 -28.06 -23.47 5.79
N ILE A 249 -27.68 -22.54 6.66
CA ILE A 249 -27.39 -21.15 6.28
C ILE A 249 -25.86 -21.02 6.21
N ASN A 250 -25.32 -20.57 5.08
CA ASN A 250 -23.86 -20.45 4.90
C ASN A 250 -23.27 -19.22 5.62
N ASP A 251 -21.94 -19.10 5.61
CA ASP A 251 -21.25 -18.01 6.30
C ASP A 251 -21.66 -16.64 5.73
N ARG A 252 -21.75 -15.64 6.62
CA ARG A 252 -22.01 -14.22 6.31
C ARG A 252 -23.27 -13.90 5.47
N VAL A 253 -24.19 -14.84 5.22
CA VAL A 253 -25.34 -14.67 4.28
C VAL A 253 -26.12 -13.36 4.45
N PHE A 254 -26.39 -12.92 5.69
CA PHE A 254 -27.06 -11.63 6.01
C PHE A 254 -26.15 -10.66 6.78
N ASN A 255 -24.83 -10.81 6.70
CA ASN A 255 -23.89 -9.94 7.39
C ASN A 255 -24.09 -8.47 6.97
N GLY A 256 -24.16 -7.52 7.90
CA GLY A 256 -24.41 -6.10 7.58
C GLY A 256 -25.85 -5.73 7.21
N CYS A 257 -26.82 -6.65 7.28
CA CYS A 257 -28.25 -6.34 7.13
C CYS A 257 -28.81 -5.64 8.39
N ASN A 258 -28.43 -4.38 8.59
CA ASN A 258 -28.59 -3.68 9.88
C ASN A 258 -30.04 -3.50 10.35
N GLU A 259 -31.02 -3.46 9.44
CA GLU A 259 -32.45 -3.38 9.79
C GLU A 259 -33.14 -4.75 9.91
N LEU A 260 -32.42 -5.88 9.75
CA LEU A 260 -32.95 -7.23 9.98
C LEU A 260 -33.09 -7.50 11.49
N ILE A 261 -34.12 -6.94 12.12
CA ILE A 261 -34.31 -7.02 13.57
C ILE A 261 -34.84 -8.38 14.08
N LYS A 262 -35.46 -9.18 13.20
CA LYS A 262 -36.04 -10.49 13.52
C LYS A 262 -35.81 -11.47 12.38
N ILE A 263 -35.49 -12.72 12.73
CA ILE A 263 -35.46 -13.86 11.80
C ILE A 263 -36.07 -15.11 12.46
N GLU A 264 -36.87 -15.85 11.69
CA GLU A 264 -37.43 -17.15 12.11
C GLU A 264 -36.65 -18.28 11.44
N ILE A 265 -36.05 -19.16 12.25
CA ILE A 265 -35.20 -20.26 11.79
C ILE A 265 -35.99 -21.57 11.90
N PRO A 266 -36.34 -22.22 10.78
CA PRO A 266 -37.11 -23.46 10.81
C PRO A 266 -36.26 -24.64 11.31
N ALA A 267 -36.92 -25.63 11.91
CA ALA A 267 -36.28 -26.85 12.43
C ALA A 267 -35.61 -27.74 11.36
N SER A 268 -35.72 -27.39 10.06
CA SER A 268 -34.95 -28.01 8.98
C SER A 268 -33.46 -27.62 9.00
N ILE A 269 -33.13 -26.46 9.58
CA ILE A 269 -31.76 -25.94 9.69
C ILE A 269 -30.96 -26.75 10.72
N LYS A 270 -29.88 -27.37 10.23
CA LYS A 270 -28.95 -28.21 11.02
C LYS A 270 -27.63 -27.49 11.31
N ALA A 271 -27.29 -26.45 10.56
CA ALA A 271 -26.08 -25.65 10.74
C ALA A 271 -26.29 -24.21 10.25
N ILE A 272 -25.65 -23.26 10.94
CA ILE A 272 -25.61 -21.84 10.58
C ILE A 272 -24.15 -21.41 10.58
N GLY A 273 -23.71 -20.81 9.46
CA GLY A 273 -22.34 -20.36 9.23
C GLY A 273 -21.94 -19.13 10.05
N GLU A 274 -20.65 -18.86 10.12
CA GLU A 274 -20.11 -17.78 10.95
C GLU A 274 -20.57 -16.41 10.45
N PHE A 275 -20.95 -15.53 11.40
CA PHE A 275 -21.48 -14.18 11.14
C PHE A 275 -22.66 -14.11 10.14
N ALA A 276 -23.36 -15.23 9.90
CA ALA A 276 -24.44 -15.34 8.93
C ALA A 276 -25.66 -14.46 9.23
N ILE A 277 -25.92 -14.13 10.50
CA ILE A 277 -27.04 -13.31 10.95
C ILE A 277 -26.46 -12.13 11.77
N PRO A 278 -26.92 -10.87 11.58
CA PRO A 278 -26.45 -9.72 12.35
C PRO A 278 -26.66 -9.89 13.86
N GLN A 279 -25.73 -9.41 14.69
CA GLN A 279 -25.83 -9.57 16.15
C GLN A 279 -27.03 -8.88 16.82
N ARG A 280 -27.60 -7.83 16.19
CA ARG A 280 -28.81 -7.15 16.68
C ARG A 280 -30.11 -7.91 16.33
N THR A 281 -30.05 -8.96 15.50
CA THR A 281 -31.22 -9.74 15.08
C THR A 281 -31.68 -10.69 16.20
N LYS A 282 -32.98 -10.66 16.50
CA LYS A 282 -33.64 -11.66 17.36
C LYS A 282 -33.91 -12.93 16.57
N ILE A 283 -33.41 -14.06 17.09
CA ILE A 283 -33.47 -15.37 16.44
C ILE A 283 -34.57 -16.21 17.11
N TYR A 284 -35.61 -16.53 16.34
CA TYR A 284 -36.70 -17.40 16.78
C TYR A 284 -36.43 -18.83 16.31
N GLY A 285 -36.56 -19.80 17.21
CA GLY A 285 -36.37 -21.21 16.89
C GLY A 285 -36.85 -22.15 17.99
N THR A 286 -36.58 -23.44 17.85
CA THR A 286 -36.85 -24.44 18.90
C THR A 286 -35.62 -24.65 19.78
N SER A 287 -35.80 -24.89 21.09
CA SER A 287 -34.66 -25.27 21.94
C SER A 287 -34.02 -26.59 21.47
N GLY A 288 -32.71 -26.73 21.68
CA GLY A 288 -31.84 -27.78 21.16
C GLY A 288 -31.45 -27.63 19.69
N SER A 289 -31.87 -26.56 19.00
CA SER A 289 -31.63 -26.38 17.56
C SER A 289 -30.30 -25.66 17.27
N ALA A 290 -29.87 -25.75 16.01
CA ALA A 290 -28.75 -24.97 15.49
C ALA A 290 -28.95 -23.44 15.64
N ALA A 291 -30.20 -22.98 15.73
CA ALA A 291 -30.52 -21.57 15.98
C ALA A 291 -30.14 -21.13 17.40
N GLU A 292 -30.40 -21.97 18.42
CA GLU A 292 -30.03 -21.68 19.82
C GLU A 292 -28.51 -21.71 20.01
N VAL A 293 -27.84 -22.72 19.44
CA VAL A 293 -26.37 -22.85 19.46
C VAL A 293 -25.71 -21.65 18.77
N TYR A 294 -26.20 -21.26 17.59
CA TYR A 294 -25.69 -20.11 16.87
C TYR A 294 -25.90 -18.81 17.65
N ALA A 295 -27.11 -18.58 18.16
CA ALA A 295 -27.45 -17.37 18.90
C ALA A 295 -26.61 -17.24 20.17
N THR A 296 -26.37 -18.35 20.87
CA THR A 296 -25.49 -18.40 22.05
C THR A 296 -24.04 -18.07 21.68
N LYS A 297 -23.49 -18.66 20.61
CA LYS A 297 -22.11 -18.40 20.15
C LYS A 297 -21.90 -16.95 19.68
N ASN A 298 -22.90 -16.33 19.07
CA ASN A 298 -22.77 -15.00 18.44
C ASN A 298 -23.42 -13.86 19.26
N TYR A 299 -23.91 -14.17 20.47
CA TYR A 299 -24.59 -13.24 21.37
C TYR A 299 -25.77 -12.52 20.69
N ASN A 300 -26.61 -13.28 19.99
CA ASN A 300 -27.93 -12.86 19.55
C ASN A 300 -28.97 -13.16 20.63
N THR A 301 -30.05 -12.39 20.68
CA THR A 301 -31.23 -12.74 21.47
C THR A 301 -31.91 -13.98 20.88
N PHE A 302 -31.97 -15.09 21.64
CA PHE A 302 -32.69 -16.29 21.24
C PHE A 302 -34.08 -16.34 21.87
N ILE A 303 -35.10 -16.63 21.05
CA ILE A 303 -36.49 -16.77 21.50
C ILE A 303 -36.97 -18.17 21.14
N ASN A 304 -37.12 -19.01 22.17
CA ASN A 304 -37.71 -20.33 22.04
C ASN A 304 -39.21 -20.20 21.68
N ALA A 305 -39.65 -20.87 20.62
CA ALA A 305 -41.04 -20.89 20.16
C ALA A 305 -42.06 -21.34 21.22
N ASN A 306 -41.61 -22.04 22.28
CA ASN A 306 -42.44 -22.50 23.40
C ASN A 306 -42.27 -21.66 24.69
N SER A 307 -41.57 -20.53 24.64
CA SER A 307 -41.42 -19.63 25.80
C SER A 307 -42.75 -19.02 26.27
N HIS A 308 -42.81 -18.60 27.53
CA HIS A 308 -43.95 -17.83 28.03
C HIS A 308 -43.90 -16.41 27.48
N HIS A 309 -45.07 -15.81 27.29
CA HIS A 309 -45.21 -14.48 26.69
C HIS A 309 -46.25 -13.66 27.46
N SER A 310 -45.87 -12.46 27.92
CA SER A 310 -46.75 -11.53 28.61
C SER A 310 -46.41 -10.08 28.25
N GLY A 311 -47.40 -9.33 27.76
CA GLY A 311 -47.16 -8.01 27.18
C GLY A 311 -46.19 -8.11 26.01
N ASP A 312 -45.08 -7.38 26.10
CA ASP A 312 -43.98 -7.41 25.13
C ASP A 312 -42.76 -8.25 25.62
N PHE A 313 -42.95 -9.08 26.66
CA PHE A 313 -41.88 -9.88 27.27
C PHE A 313 -42.00 -11.37 26.92
N TYR A 314 -40.91 -11.94 26.44
CA TYR A 314 -40.67 -13.38 26.37
C TYR A 314 -39.85 -13.82 27.59
N TYR A 315 -40.28 -14.91 28.26
CA TYR A 315 -39.65 -15.37 29.50
C TYR A 315 -39.81 -16.88 29.73
N GLU A 316 -39.07 -17.40 30.69
CA GLU A 316 -39.17 -18.77 31.17
C GLU A 316 -39.13 -18.84 32.70
N ASP A 317 -39.58 -19.97 33.26
CA ASP A 317 -39.45 -20.24 34.70
C ASP A 317 -37.98 -20.51 35.05
N TYR A 318 -37.48 -19.81 36.07
CA TYR A 318 -36.08 -19.79 36.45
C TYR A 318 -35.90 -20.06 37.94
N GLN A 319 -34.97 -20.96 38.27
CA GLN A 319 -34.55 -21.21 39.64
C GLN A 319 -33.15 -20.63 39.84
N TYR A 320 -33.06 -19.59 40.67
CA TYR A 320 -31.79 -19.04 41.13
C TYR A 320 -31.23 -19.91 42.26
N TYR A 321 -29.91 -20.09 42.30
CA TYR A 321 -29.20 -20.79 43.37
C TYR A 321 -28.14 -19.84 43.97
N GLY A 322 -28.46 -19.22 45.11
CA GLY A 322 -27.56 -18.30 45.81
C GLY A 322 -27.01 -18.88 47.11
N GLU A 323 -26.18 -18.11 47.81
CA GLU A 323 -25.57 -18.47 49.10
C GLU A 323 -26.61 -18.86 50.18
N ASN A 324 -27.84 -18.34 50.07
CA ASN A 324 -28.92 -18.53 51.03
C ASN A 324 -29.97 -19.60 50.61
N GLY A 325 -29.70 -20.37 49.55
CA GLY A 325 -30.61 -21.41 49.01
C GLY A 325 -31.16 -21.07 47.62
N SER A 326 -32.21 -21.78 47.20
CA SER A 326 -32.82 -21.56 45.88
C SER A 326 -34.09 -20.71 45.93
N GLU A 327 -34.24 -19.81 44.96
CA GLU A 327 -35.43 -18.99 44.75
C GLU A 327 -36.04 -19.29 43.38
N ASN A 328 -37.38 -19.37 43.31
CA ASN A 328 -38.10 -19.60 42.07
C ASN A 328 -38.73 -18.28 41.58
N GLY A 329 -38.59 -18.01 40.28
CA GLY A 329 -39.13 -16.83 39.63
C GLY A 329 -39.04 -16.99 38.11
N VAL A 330 -38.71 -15.92 37.40
CA VAL A 330 -38.56 -15.93 35.93
C VAL A 330 -37.23 -15.34 35.47
N LYS A 331 -36.81 -15.80 34.28
CA LYS A 331 -35.75 -15.21 33.47
C LYS A 331 -36.38 -14.54 32.25
N ILE A 332 -36.09 -13.25 32.02
CA ILE A 332 -36.48 -12.58 30.78
C ILE A 332 -35.55 -13.09 29.66
N LEU A 333 -36.13 -13.56 28.56
CA LEU A 333 -35.40 -14.02 27.37
C LEU A 333 -35.32 -12.93 26.30
N ALA A 334 -36.40 -12.17 26.11
CA ALA A 334 -36.42 -11.02 25.20
C ALA A 334 -37.49 -9.99 25.61
N TYR A 335 -37.27 -8.75 25.21
CA TYR A 335 -38.26 -7.68 25.23
C TYR A 335 -38.42 -7.09 23.82
N GLU A 336 -39.67 -6.89 23.40
CA GLU A 336 -40.03 -6.41 22.06
C GLU A 336 -40.74 -5.06 22.04
N GLY A 337 -40.99 -4.51 23.22
CA GLY A 337 -41.80 -3.31 23.37
C GLY A 337 -41.06 -2.04 22.97
N SER A 338 -41.85 -0.97 22.94
CA SER A 338 -41.41 0.38 22.57
C SER A 338 -41.44 1.37 23.73
N ASP A 339 -41.53 0.88 24.97
CA ASP A 339 -41.54 1.73 26.15
C ASP A 339 -40.26 2.57 26.23
N THR A 340 -40.42 3.82 26.66
CA THR A 340 -39.30 4.71 26.96
C THR A 340 -38.79 4.54 28.38
N GLU A 341 -39.62 4.01 29.30
CA GLU A 341 -39.30 3.80 30.71
C GLU A 341 -39.78 2.41 31.16
N LEU A 342 -38.94 1.64 31.84
CA LEU A 342 -39.30 0.33 32.36
C LEU A 342 -38.94 0.12 33.83
N LYS A 343 -39.72 -0.72 34.51
CA LYS A 343 -39.41 -1.22 35.86
C LYS A 343 -39.51 -2.75 35.92
N LEU A 344 -38.36 -3.39 36.10
CA LEU A 344 -38.23 -4.85 36.07
C LEU A 344 -38.20 -5.41 37.50
N SER A 345 -39.36 -5.70 38.08
CA SER A 345 -39.47 -6.36 39.39
C SER A 345 -40.24 -7.68 39.36
N THR A 346 -41.34 -7.73 38.61
CA THR A 346 -42.23 -8.90 38.53
C THR A 346 -42.85 -9.00 37.14
N LEU A 347 -43.06 -10.23 36.68
CA LEU A 347 -43.75 -10.54 35.42
C LEU A 347 -44.76 -11.66 35.71
N ASP A 348 -46.01 -11.49 35.29
CA ASP A 348 -47.14 -12.38 35.60
C ASP A 348 -47.25 -12.80 37.09
N GLY A 349 -46.98 -11.85 37.99
CA GLY A 349 -47.01 -12.07 39.44
C GLY A 349 -45.83 -12.90 40.00
N LYS A 350 -44.93 -13.40 39.15
CA LYS A 350 -43.67 -14.04 39.55
C LYS A 350 -42.57 -12.98 39.69
N LYS A 351 -41.60 -13.22 40.58
CA LYS A 351 -40.39 -12.39 40.70
C LYS A 351 -39.54 -12.50 39.43
N ILE A 352 -39.02 -11.39 38.91
CA ILE A 352 -37.93 -11.45 37.93
C ILE A 352 -36.64 -11.66 38.71
N LEU A 353 -35.96 -12.79 38.50
CA LEU A 353 -34.70 -13.12 39.19
C LEU A 353 -33.48 -12.95 38.28
N CYS A 354 -33.64 -13.13 36.97
CA CYS A 354 -32.58 -12.97 35.98
C CYS A 354 -33.10 -12.16 34.77
N ILE A 355 -32.23 -11.31 34.22
CA ILE A 355 -32.42 -10.73 32.89
C ILE A 355 -31.41 -11.41 31.97
N GLY A 356 -31.92 -12.20 31.01
CA GLY A 356 -31.14 -13.12 30.21
C GLY A 356 -30.32 -12.47 29.10
N ALA A 357 -29.30 -13.19 28.64
CA ALA A 357 -28.32 -12.68 27.68
C ALA A 357 -28.99 -12.04 26.45
N SER A 358 -28.54 -10.82 26.11
CA SER A 358 -29.08 -10.00 25.01
C SER A 358 -30.59 -9.69 25.04
N ALA A 359 -31.30 -9.84 26.18
CA ALA A 359 -32.77 -9.70 26.21
C ALA A 359 -33.31 -8.34 25.74
N PHE A 360 -32.55 -7.26 25.86
CA PHE A 360 -32.90 -5.91 25.39
C PHE A 360 -31.95 -5.38 24.30
N LYS A 361 -31.02 -6.19 23.80
CA LYS A 361 -29.92 -5.78 22.91
C LYS A 361 -30.44 -4.99 21.71
N GLY A 362 -29.86 -3.80 21.48
CA GLY A 362 -30.21 -2.93 20.36
C GLY A 362 -31.58 -2.24 20.45
N ASN A 363 -32.24 -2.19 21.62
CA ASN A 363 -33.52 -1.49 21.76
C ASN A 363 -33.36 0.01 21.45
N LYS A 364 -34.11 0.48 20.44
CA LYS A 364 -34.02 1.86 19.92
C LYS A 364 -34.87 2.89 20.72
N THR A 365 -35.72 2.49 21.67
CA THR A 365 -36.71 3.38 22.33
C THR A 365 -36.48 3.63 23.82
N LEU A 366 -35.89 2.66 24.54
CA LEU A 366 -35.73 2.70 25.99
C LEU A 366 -34.76 3.81 26.41
N GLN A 367 -35.20 4.68 27.32
CA GLN A 367 -34.45 5.85 27.81
C GLN A 367 -34.13 5.75 29.31
N SER A 368 -35.03 5.17 30.10
CA SER A 368 -34.82 4.93 31.53
C SER A 368 -35.22 3.52 31.97
N LEU A 369 -34.51 2.99 32.96
CA LEU A 369 -34.73 1.65 33.48
C LEU A 369 -34.56 1.60 35.00
N THR A 370 -35.45 0.90 35.69
CA THR A 370 -35.30 0.56 37.10
C THR A 370 -35.31 -0.95 37.29
N ILE A 371 -34.18 -1.49 37.76
CA ILE A 371 -34.05 -2.88 38.18
C ILE A 371 -34.65 -3.03 39.58
N GLY A 372 -35.53 -4.01 39.78
CA GLY A 372 -36.18 -4.27 41.07
C GLY A 372 -35.31 -5.08 42.02
N ASN A 373 -35.55 -4.98 43.34
CA ASN A 373 -34.77 -5.65 44.39
C ASN A 373 -34.78 -7.20 44.35
N GLU A 374 -35.59 -7.81 43.49
CA GLU A 374 -35.65 -9.27 43.33
C GLU A 374 -34.67 -9.77 42.24
N VAL A 375 -34.21 -8.89 41.34
CA VAL A 375 -33.32 -9.26 40.23
C VAL A 375 -31.91 -9.50 40.78
N LYS A 376 -31.39 -10.70 40.55
CA LYS A 376 -30.10 -11.18 41.06
C LYS A 376 -28.97 -11.07 40.05
N ILE A 377 -29.27 -11.32 38.77
CA ILE A 377 -28.27 -11.40 37.69
C ILE A 377 -28.74 -10.55 36.49
N ILE A 378 -27.79 -9.82 35.91
CA ILE A 378 -27.85 -9.29 34.54
C ILE A 378 -26.81 -10.07 33.72
N GLU A 379 -27.28 -10.91 32.79
CA GLU A 379 -26.44 -11.76 31.92
C GLU A 379 -25.70 -10.94 30.81
N PRO A 380 -24.82 -11.57 30.00
CA PRO A 380 -24.04 -10.83 29.00
C PRO A 380 -24.88 -10.07 27.96
N TYR A 381 -24.37 -8.91 27.51
CA TYR A 381 -24.94 -8.08 26.43
C TYR A 381 -26.39 -7.62 26.61
N VAL A 382 -27.00 -7.76 27.79
CA VAL A 382 -28.46 -7.54 28.01
C VAL A 382 -28.98 -6.22 27.41
N PHE A 383 -28.32 -5.09 27.69
CA PHE A 383 -28.66 -3.76 27.18
C PHE A 383 -27.61 -3.23 26.19
N SER A 384 -26.79 -4.12 25.63
CA SER A 384 -25.76 -3.75 24.64
C SER A 384 -26.42 -3.06 23.44
N LEU A 385 -25.81 -1.97 22.95
CA LEU A 385 -26.29 -1.19 21.79
C LEU A 385 -27.64 -0.47 22.01
N CYS A 386 -28.08 -0.31 23.27
CA CYS A 386 -29.22 0.54 23.64
C CYS A 386 -28.79 2.02 23.72
N GLU A 387 -28.48 2.60 22.57
CA GLU A 387 -27.89 3.94 22.41
C GLU A 387 -28.73 5.07 23.06
N ASN A 388 -30.05 4.89 23.20
CA ASN A 388 -30.95 5.87 23.82
C ASN A 388 -31.09 5.72 25.36
N LEU A 389 -30.57 4.64 25.97
CA LEU A 389 -30.69 4.38 27.40
C LEU A 389 -29.77 5.29 28.21
N LYS A 390 -30.33 6.29 28.90
CA LYS A 390 -29.58 7.36 29.61
C LYS A 390 -29.51 7.18 31.12
N ALA A 391 -30.51 6.55 31.71
CA ALA A 391 -30.64 6.42 33.16
C ALA A 391 -30.96 4.96 33.56
N VAL A 392 -30.10 4.36 34.39
CA VAL A 392 -30.30 3.01 34.91
C VAL A 392 -30.20 3.04 36.44
N ASN A 393 -31.29 2.70 37.12
CA ASN A 393 -31.34 2.53 38.56
C ASN A 393 -31.15 1.04 38.90
N LEU A 394 -30.00 0.70 39.47
CA LEU A 394 -29.67 -0.64 39.95
C LEU A 394 -30.05 -0.78 41.43
N SER A 395 -30.58 -1.95 41.82
CA SER A 395 -31.09 -2.23 43.18
C SER A 395 -30.11 -3.06 44.03
N GLU A 396 -30.17 -2.88 45.35
CA GLU A 396 -29.41 -3.68 46.36
C GLU A 396 -29.80 -5.18 46.44
N GLY A 397 -30.54 -5.69 45.45
CA GLY A 397 -30.78 -7.12 45.25
C GLY A 397 -29.83 -7.79 44.26
N LEU A 398 -29.15 -6.99 43.45
CA LEU A 398 -28.33 -7.41 42.32
C LEU A 398 -26.96 -7.90 42.77
N GLU A 399 -26.57 -9.11 42.40
CA GLU A 399 -25.37 -9.79 42.91
C GLU A 399 -24.23 -9.78 41.86
N SER A 400 -24.54 -9.79 40.56
CA SER A 400 -23.57 -9.70 39.47
C SER A 400 -24.08 -8.95 38.22
N ILE A 401 -23.13 -8.40 37.46
CA ILE A 401 -23.35 -7.79 36.13
C ILE A 401 -22.33 -8.39 35.16
N SER A 402 -22.82 -9.16 34.18
CA SER A 402 -21.99 -9.90 33.22
C SER A 402 -21.47 -9.05 32.05
N ALA A 403 -20.62 -9.68 31.21
CA ALA A 403 -19.82 -8.99 30.21
C ALA A 403 -20.66 -8.15 29.23
N GLU A 404 -20.19 -6.94 28.94
CA GLU A 404 -20.80 -6.02 27.97
C GLU A 404 -22.29 -5.69 28.21
N ALA A 405 -22.81 -5.90 29.43
CA ALA A 405 -24.22 -5.74 29.75
C ALA A 405 -24.79 -4.34 29.41
N PHE A 406 -23.98 -3.29 29.46
CA PHE A 406 -24.33 -1.92 29.07
C PHE A 406 -23.38 -1.33 28.00
N CYS A 407 -22.66 -2.17 27.26
CA CYS A 407 -21.75 -1.76 26.18
C CYS A 407 -22.49 -0.96 25.10
N ASN A 408 -21.91 0.14 24.60
CA ASN A 408 -22.51 1.04 23.61
C ASN A 408 -23.91 1.60 24.04
N THR A 409 -24.03 2.07 25.28
CA THR A 409 -25.26 2.73 25.78
C THR A 409 -25.09 4.23 25.99
N GLY A 410 -26.21 4.95 26.00
CA GLY A 410 -26.26 6.40 26.23
C GLY A 410 -26.17 6.83 27.70
N ILE A 411 -25.75 5.96 28.62
CA ILE A 411 -25.83 6.18 30.07
C ILE A 411 -24.92 7.34 30.47
N GLU A 412 -25.45 8.34 31.18
CA GLU A 412 -24.66 9.51 31.60
C GLU A 412 -24.00 9.34 32.97
N VAL A 413 -24.66 8.64 33.90
CA VAL A 413 -24.19 8.36 35.26
C VAL A 413 -24.67 6.98 35.68
N ILE A 414 -23.79 6.19 36.32
CA ILE A 414 -24.16 4.91 36.92
C ILE A 414 -23.69 4.81 38.38
N GLU A 415 -24.58 4.32 39.24
CA GLU A 415 -24.26 3.91 40.60
C GLU A 415 -24.49 2.40 40.73
N ILE A 416 -23.42 1.66 41.02
CA ILE A 416 -23.46 0.22 41.21
C ILE A 416 -23.74 -0.04 42.71
N PRO A 417 -24.74 -0.85 43.08
CA PRO A 417 -25.15 -1.04 44.47
C PRO A 417 -24.15 -1.89 45.25
N ASN A 418 -24.23 -1.85 46.58
CA ASN A 418 -23.28 -2.52 47.47
C ASN A 418 -23.39 -4.05 47.42
N SER A 419 -24.56 -4.56 47.01
CA SER A 419 -24.83 -5.98 46.78
C SER A 419 -24.04 -6.62 45.64
N VAL A 420 -23.58 -5.85 44.65
CA VAL A 420 -22.82 -6.39 43.50
C VAL A 420 -21.42 -6.79 43.97
N LYS A 421 -21.12 -8.09 43.86
CA LYS A 421 -19.81 -8.67 44.19
C LYS A 421 -18.93 -8.86 42.95
N ILE A 422 -19.54 -9.08 41.77
CA ILE A 422 -18.85 -9.49 40.55
C ILE A 422 -19.23 -8.58 39.37
N LEU A 423 -18.21 -8.03 38.72
CA LEU A 423 -18.28 -7.34 37.43
C LEU A 423 -17.43 -8.13 36.42
N TYR A 424 -17.89 -8.21 35.18
CA TYR A 424 -17.16 -8.88 34.09
C TYR A 424 -16.62 -7.85 33.06
N SER A 425 -15.93 -8.32 32.04
CA SER A 425 -15.30 -7.47 31.02
C SER A 425 -16.26 -6.53 30.30
N GLY A 426 -15.79 -5.33 29.95
CA GLY A 426 -16.50 -4.41 29.05
C GLY A 426 -17.89 -3.94 29.50
N VAL A 427 -18.28 -4.07 30.78
CA VAL A 427 -19.65 -3.79 31.25
C VAL A 427 -20.17 -2.42 30.79
N PHE A 428 -19.33 -1.38 30.75
CA PHE A 428 -19.65 -0.04 30.25
C PHE A 428 -18.77 0.38 29.06
N SER A 429 -18.21 -0.54 28.28
CA SER A 429 -17.37 -0.16 27.14
C SER A 429 -18.14 0.67 26.10
N ASN A 430 -17.46 1.64 25.47
CA ASN A 430 -18.00 2.55 24.45
C ASN A 430 -19.26 3.34 24.87
N CYS A 431 -19.46 3.57 26.18
CA CYS A 431 -20.51 4.47 26.67
C CYS A 431 -20.07 5.94 26.50
N HIS A 432 -20.06 6.46 25.28
CA HIS A 432 -19.51 7.78 24.93
C HIS A 432 -20.27 9.00 25.53
N LEU A 433 -21.31 8.78 26.33
CA LEU A 433 -21.99 9.83 27.11
C LEU A 433 -21.77 9.70 28.64
N LEU A 434 -21.11 8.63 29.09
CA LEU A 434 -20.86 8.33 30.50
C LEU A 434 -19.87 9.34 31.08
N LYS A 435 -20.30 10.06 32.12
CA LYS A 435 -19.53 11.12 32.79
C LYS A 435 -19.04 10.68 34.17
N LYS A 436 -19.81 9.81 34.85
CA LYS A 436 -19.50 9.37 36.21
C LYS A 436 -19.87 7.91 36.47
N ILE A 437 -18.93 7.17 37.06
CA ILE A 437 -19.15 5.84 37.65
C ILE A 437 -18.99 5.93 39.16
N THR A 438 -19.87 5.28 39.92
CA THR A 438 -19.70 5.06 41.37
C THR A 438 -19.85 3.57 41.68
N THR A 439 -18.81 2.92 42.18
CA THR A 439 -18.88 1.50 42.57
C THR A 439 -19.52 1.33 43.95
N GLY A 440 -20.11 0.16 44.22
CA GLY A 440 -20.57 -0.25 45.55
C GLY A 440 -19.44 -0.80 46.42
N THR A 441 -19.69 -1.00 47.72
CA THR A 441 -18.67 -1.52 48.64
C THR A 441 -18.28 -2.98 48.42
N GLY A 442 -19.11 -3.77 47.72
CA GLY A 442 -18.86 -5.19 47.42
C GLY A 442 -17.84 -5.44 46.32
N ILE A 443 -17.48 -4.44 45.52
CA ILE A 443 -16.54 -4.57 44.40
C ILE A 443 -15.11 -4.47 44.91
N THR A 444 -14.30 -5.49 44.62
CA THR A 444 -12.85 -5.56 44.94
C THR A 444 -11.96 -5.53 43.70
N GLU A 445 -12.52 -5.67 42.50
CA GLU A 445 -11.76 -5.75 41.25
C GLU A 445 -12.46 -4.97 40.13
N ILE A 446 -11.67 -4.30 39.30
CA ILE A 446 -12.15 -3.61 38.09
C ILE A 446 -11.68 -4.41 36.86
N PRO A 447 -12.61 -4.98 36.07
CA PRO A 447 -12.28 -5.97 35.03
C PRO A 447 -11.78 -5.37 33.71
N TYR A 448 -11.30 -6.24 32.82
CA TYR A 448 -10.79 -5.92 31.49
C TYR A 448 -11.77 -5.02 30.71
N GLU A 449 -11.26 -3.93 30.14
CA GLU A 449 -12.04 -2.93 29.37
C GLU A 449 -13.29 -2.36 30.06
N PHE A 450 -13.41 -2.46 31.40
CA PHE A 450 -14.59 -2.09 32.20
C PHE A 450 -15.37 -0.84 31.72
N ALA A 451 -14.68 0.24 31.39
CA ALA A 451 -15.23 1.46 30.79
C ALA A 451 -14.35 1.97 29.61
N SER A 452 -13.68 1.07 28.89
CA SER A 452 -12.87 1.40 27.70
C SER A 452 -13.70 2.20 26.67
N GLY A 453 -13.11 3.21 26.04
CA GLY A 453 -13.79 4.05 25.04
C GLY A 453 -14.79 5.07 25.60
N CYS A 454 -14.93 5.20 26.93
CA CYS A 454 -15.79 6.21 27.56
C CYS A 454 -15.14 7.61 27.50
N SER A 455 -15.08 8.19 26.30
CA SER A 455 -14.40 9.46 26.01
C SER A 455 -14.90 10.67 26.81
N THR A 456 -16.10 10.60 27.40
CA THR A 456 -16.67 11.64 28.28
C THR A 456 -16.48 11.40 29.78
N LEU A 457 -15.87 10.29 30.20
CA LEU A 457 -15.77 9.91 31.61
C LEU A 457 -14.88 10.90 32.36
N GLU A 458 -15.45 11.64 33.31
CA GLU A 458 -14.76 12.70 34.05
C GLU A 458 -14.39 12.26 35.48
N ASN A 459 -15.12 11.30 36.06
CA ASN A 459 -14.98 10.92 37.47
C ASN A 459 -15.36 9.45 37.73
N ILE A 460 -14.51 8.74 38.48
CA ILE A 460 -14.80 7.41 39.02
C ILE A 460 -14.65 7.47 40.54
N VAL A 461 -15.65 6.99 41.27
CA VAL A 461 -15.63 6.90 42.73
C VAL A 461 -15.66 5.43 43.15
N PHE A 462 -14.56 4.93 43.72
CA PHE A 462 -14.51 3.62 44.33
C PHE A 462 -15.00 3.68 45.78
N LYS A 463 -16.10 2.98 46.12
CA LYS A 463 -16.54 2.79 47.52
C LYS A 463 -16.00 1.50 48.13
N GLY A 464 -15.77 0.48 47.29
CA GLY A 464 -15.19 -0.80 47.70
C GLY A 464 -13.67 -0.75 47.85
N ASN A 465 -13.12 -1.78 48.50
CA ASN A 465 -11.67 -1.92 48.68
C ASN A 465 -11.04 -2.59 47.46
N ILE A 466 -10.77 -1.81 46.41
CA ILE A 466 -10.19 -2.32 45.17
C ILE A 466 -8.77 -2.87 45.43
N THR A 467 -8.52 -4.08 44.93
CA THR A 467 -7.21 -4.76 44.99
C THR A 467 -6.57 -4.94 43.61
N LYS A 468 -7.37 -4.95 42.54
CA LYS A 468 -6.91 -5.19 41.15
C LYS A 468 -7.69 -4.32 40.15
N ILE A 469 -6.98 -3.79 39.15
CA ILE A 469 -7.55 -3.09 38.00
C ILE A 469 -6.95 -3.73 36.74
N GLU A 470 -7.74 -4.37 35.89
CA GLU A 470 -7.24 -5.14 34.75
C GLU A 470 -6.83 -4.26 33.55
N GLU A 471 -6.27 -4.92 32.53
CA GLU A 471 -5.82 -4.29 31.29
C GLU A 471 -6.94 -3.50 30.57
N LYS A 472 -6.57 -2.33 30.02
CA LYS A 472 -7.46 -1.41 29.29
C LYS A 472 -8.71 -0.92 30.04
N ALA A 473 -8.83 -1.14 31.36
CA ALA A 473 -10.03 -0.83 32.15
C ALA A 473 -10.64 0.57 31.89
N PHE A 474 -9.79 1.59 31.71
CA PHE A 474 -10.17 2.96 31.34
C PHE A 474 -9.37 3.49 30.14
N LYS A 475 -9.04 2.62 29.18
CA LYS A 475 -8.45 3.02 27.89
C LYS A 475 -9.38 4.02 27.19
N ASP A 476 -8.79 5.00 26.52
CA ASP A 476 -9.49 6.05 25.75
C ASP A 476 -10.53 6.88 26.54
N CYS A 477 -10.45 6.89 27.88
CA CYS A 477 -11.20 7.78 28.76
C CYS A 477 -10.60 9.20 28.79
N LEU A 478 -10.60 9.89 27.64
CA LEU A 478 -9.85 11.14 27.38
C LEU A 478 -10.17 12.31 28.34
N LYS A 479 -11.31 12.29 29.03
CA LYS A 479 -11.69 13.30 30.04
C LYS A 479 -11.39 12.91 31.49
N LEU A 480 -10.88 11.70 31.75
CA LEU A 480 -10.61 11.22 33.10
C LEU A 480 -9.32 11.86 33.63
N ARG A 481 -9.43 13.10 34.11
CA ARG A 481 -8.26 13.89 34.53
C ARG A 481 -7.70 13.51 35.88
N LYS A 482 -8.49 12.84 36.72
CA LYS A 482 -8.10 12.46 38.08
C LYS A 482 -8.77 11.16 38.48
N ILE A 483 -8.01 10.27 39.09
CA ILE A 483 -8.54 9.09 39.79
C ILE A 483 -7.83 8.93 41.13
N ASP A 484 -8.59 8.64 42.19
CA ASP A 484 -8.07 8.29 43.51
C ASP A 484 -8.01 6.76 43.64
N ILE A 485 -6.81 6.19 43.79
CA ILE A 485 -6.57 4.74 43.90
C ILE A 485 -6.07 4.43 45.30
N SER A 486 -6.68 3.44 45.97
CA SER A 486 -6.34 3.06 47.34
C SER A 486 -5.03 2.28 47.42
N GLU A 487 -4.40 2.31 48.59
CA GLU A 487 -3.18 1.53 48.89
C GLU A 487 -3.37 0.00 48.82
N SER A 488 -4.63 -0.47 48.74
CA SER A 488 -4.96 -1.89 48.62
C SER A 488 -4.76 -2.44 47.20
N VAL A 489 -4.60 -1.59 46.19
CA VAL A 489 -4.34 -2.02 44.82
C VAL A 489 -2.91 -2.55 44.69
N ILE A 490 -2.81 -3.84 44.36
CA ILE A 490 -1.55 -4.59 44.19
C ILE A 490 -1.27 -4.98 42.73
N GLU A 491 -2.23 -4.74 41.84
CA GLU A 491 -2.12 -5.06 40.41
C GLU A 491 -2.90 -4.03 39.57
N ILE A 492 -2.25 -3.51 38.53
CA ILE A 492 -2.86 -2.65 37.51
C ILE A 492 -2.36 -3.14 36.13
N GLY A 493 -3.27 -3.47 35.24
CA GLY A 493 -2.97 -4.00 33.91
C GLY A 493 -2.39 -2.95 32.95
N ARG A 494 -1.88 -3.42 31.80
CA ARG A 494 -1.37 -2.55 30.74
C ARG A 494 -2.47 -1.61 30.24
N ASP A 495 -2.09 -0.38 29.91
CA ASP A 495 -2.98 0.65 29.33
C ASP A 495 -4.30 0.88 30.09
N ALA A 496 -4.33 0.55 31.40
CA ALA A 496 -5.52 0.70 32.23
C ALA A 496 -5.98 2.16 32.36
N PHE A 497 -5.06 3.12 32.16
CA PHE A 497 -5.33 4.56 32.12
C PHE A 497 -4.66 5.20 30.91
N VAL A 498 -5.26 6.28 30.41
CA VAL A 498 -4.67 7.10 29.35
C VAL A 498 -3.46 7.87 29.89
N GLN A 499 -2.30 7.69 29.24
CA GLN A 499 -1.03 8.35 29.59
C GLN A 499 -1.16 9.88 29.48
N GLY A 500 -0.52 10.61 30.40
CA GLY A 500 -0.48 12.08 30.38
C GLY A 500 -1.78 12.83 30.71
N THR A 501 -2.98 12.28 30.43
CA THR A 501 -4.25 12.92 30.80
C THR A 501 -4.65 12.67 32.25
N THR A 502 -4.32 11.48 32.77
CA THR A 502 -4.84 10.97 34.04
C THR A 502 -3.85 11.25 35.17
N ILE A 503 -4.26 12.04 36.17
CA ILE A 503 -3.53 12.22 37.42
C ILE A 503 -3.99 11.16 38.40
N VAL A 504 -3.10 10.22 38.71
CA VAL A 504 -3.37 9.13 39.65
C VAL A 504 -2.92 9.56 41.05
N HIS A 505 -3.89 9.71 41.95
CA HIS A 505 -3.65 9.92 43.37
C HIS A 505 -3.49 8.57 44.07
N GLY A 506 -2.45 8.41 44.90
CA GLY A 506 -2.23 7.19 45.66
C GLY A 506 -1.27 7.39 46.83
N LYS A 507 -0.98 6.31 47.56
CA LYS A 507 -0.04 6.35 48.69
C LYS A 507 1.41 6.23 48.22
N ALA A 508 2.31 7.01 48.79
CA ALA A 508 3.73 6.90 48.49
C ALA A 508 4.30 5.53 48.94
N GLY A 509 5.13 4.91 48.10
CA GLY A 509 5.66 3.56 48.28
C GLY A 509 4.66 2.43 47.94
N SER A 510 3.50 2.74 47.36
CA SER A 510 2.54 1.74 46.88
C SER A 510 2.89 1.20 45.49
N TYR A 511 2.31 0.06 45.12
CA TYR A 511 2.36 -0.47 43.75
C TYR A 511 1.87 0.55 42.71
N VAL A 512 0.87 1.37 43.06
CA VAL A 512 0.34 2.44 42.20
C VAL A 512 1.43 3.46 41.80
N GLU A 513 2.35 3.79 42.72
CA GLU A 513 3.48 4.69 42.43
C GLU A 513 4.49 4.04 41.48
N GLN A 514 4.72 2.73 41.61
CA GLN A 514 5.61 2.00 40.70
C GLN A 514 4.99 1.93 39.29
N TYR A 515 3.75 1.47 39.18
CA TYR A 515 3.02 1.36 37.91
C TYR A 515 2.98 2.67 37.14
N THR A 516 2.65 3.77 37.82
CA THR A 516 2.53 5.09 37.19
C THR A 516 3.87 5.61 36.68
N LYS A 517 4.98 5.36 37.39
CA LYS A 517 6.35 5.67 36.92
C LYS A 517 6.73 4.84 35.70
N GLU A 518 6.47 3.53 35.72
CA GLU A 518 6.80 2.62 34.61
C GLU A 518 6.01 2.92 33.33
N ASN A 519 4.80 3.49 33.44
CA ASN A 519 3.90 3.75 32.33
C ASN A 519 3.75 5.25 31.95
N GLY A 520 4.61 6.13 32.49
CA GLY A 520 4.59 7.56 32.14
C GLY A 520 3.29 8.30 32.52
N ILE A 521 2.66 7.89 33.63
CA ILE A 521 1.42 8.47 34.16
C ILE A 521 1.76 9.38 35.36
N VAL A 522 1.07 10.51 35.47
CA VAL A 522 1.30 11.48 36.55
C VAL A 522 0.84 10.90 37.89
N PHE A 523 1.79 10.63 38.79
CA PHE A 523 1.52 10.22 40.17
C PHE A 523 1.49 11.41 41.13
N VAL A 524 0.52 11.43 42.04
CA VAL A 524 0.45 12.36 43.16
C VAL A 524 0.38 11.57 44.46
N GLY A 525 1.48 11.56 45.20
CA GLY A 525 1.60 10.93 46.51
C GLY A 525 1.52 11.94 47.66
N GLU A 526 1.51 11.43 48.90
CA GLU A 526 1.47 12.24 50.13
C GLU A 526 2.62 13.27 50.24
N ASN A 527 3.76 13.00 49.60
CA ASN A 527 4.95 13.86 49.60
C ASN A 527 4.99 14.86 48.42
N THR A 528 4.08 14.75 47.45
CA THR A 528 4.06 15.64 46.27
C THR A 528 3.52 17.02 46.67
N GLN A 529 4.32 18.07 46.46
CA GLN A 529 3.90 19.43 46.77
C GLN A 529 3.05 20.00 45.63
N LYS A 530 2.11 20.90 45.96
CA LYS A 530 1.30 21.63 44.97
C LYS A 530 1.43 23.14 45.19
N LEU A 531 1.66 23.89 44.11
CA LEU A 531 1.61 25.35 44.10
C LEU A 531 0.89 25.84 42.85
N GLY A 532 -0.28 26.46 43.06
CA GLY A 532 -1.19 26.80 41.96
C GLY A 532 -1.61 25.53 41.22
N ASP A 533 -1.39 25.52 39.90
CA ASP A 533 -1.70 24.39 39.03
C ASP A 533 -0.60 23.32 38.94
N PHE A 534 0.58 23.56 39.50
CA PHE A 534 1.74 22.68 39.37
C PHE A 534 1.91 21.75 40.57
N TYR A 535 2.17 20.48 40.28
CA TYR A 535 2.66 19.48 41.22
C TYR A 535 4.18 19.34 41.02
N TYR A 536 4.91 19.20 42.13
CA TYR A 536 6.37 19.13 42.08
C TYR A 536 6.97 18.35 43.26
N GLU A 537 8.19 17.88 43.06
CA GLU A 537 9.01 17.19 44.06
C GLU A 537 10.43 17.79 44.12
N ALA A 538 11.11 17.63 45.25
CA ALA A 538 12.50 18.08 45.40
C ALA A 538 13.46 17.12 44.69
N VAL A 539 14.38 17.67 43.90
CA VAL A 539 15.45 16.93 43.20
C VAL A 539 16.79 17.63 43.40
N GLU A 540 17.88 17.07 42.88
CA GLU A 540 19.19 17.69 43.03
C GLU A 540 19.24 19.07 42.34
N GLY A 541 19.57 20.10 43.13
CA GLY A 541 19.68 21.48 42.65
C GLY A 541 18.37 22.25 42.48
N GLY A 542 17.20 21.67 42.77
CA GLY A 542 15.91 22.37 42.64
C GLY A 542 14.68 21.48 42.82
N VAL A 543 13.66 21.71 42.01
CA VAL A 543 12.46 20.85 41.92
C VAL A 543 12.22 20.35 40.50
N ARG A 544 11.61 19.17 40.42
CA ARG A 544 11.02 18.61 39.20
C ARG A 544 9.54 18.89 39.20
N ILE A 545 9.00 19.42 38.09
CA ILE A 545 7.55 19.49 37.87
C ILE A 545 7.09 18.08 37.54
N THR A 546 6.17 17.52 38.34
CA THR A 546 5.68 16.14 38.20
C THR A 546 4.26 16.07 37.64
N GLY A 547 3.51 17.18 37.62
CA GLY A 547 2.16 17.22 37.05
C GLY A 547 1.61 18.64 36.92
N TYR A 548 0.57 18.81 36.10
CA TYR A 548 -0.09 20.10 35.87
C TYR A 548 -1.61 19.94 35.71
N THR A 549 -2.39 20.66 36.53
CA THR A 549 -3.87 20.69 36.47
C THR A 549 -4.45 21.92 35.78
N GLY A 550 -3.61 22.84 35.30
CA GLY A 550 -4.06 24.12 34.79
C GLY A 550 -4.65 24.05 33.39
N ASN A 551 -5.44 25.06 33.04
CA ASN A 551 -6.18 25.12 31.78
C ASN A 551 -5.74 26.30 30.88
N ALA A 552 -4.51 26.75 31.03
CA ALA A 552 -3.97 27.89 30.28
C ALA A 552 -3.68 27.53 28.82
N SER A 553 -4.15 28.35 27.87
CA SER A 553 -3.78 28.21 26.45
C SER A 553 -2.40 28.77 26.12
N LYS A 554 -1.83 29.61 26.98
CA LYS A 554 -0.44 30.05 26.90
C LYS A 554 0.24 29.78 28.23
N LEU A 555 1.31 28.99 28.21
CA LEU A 555 2.02 28.56 29.41
C LEU A 555 3.45 29.09 29.40
N THR A 556 3.82 29.86 30.43
CA THR A 556 5.22 30.14 30.74
C THR A 556 5.55 29.37 32.00
N LEU A 557 6.59 28.52 31.94
CA LEU A 557 6.95 27.72 33.11
C LEU A 557 7.56 28.61 34.20
N PRO A 558 7.22 28.38 35.49
CA PRO A 558 7.70 29.21 36.58
C PRO A 558 9.19 28.96 36.84
N GLU A 559 9.98 30.02 37.00
CA GLU A 559 11.41 29.89 37.36
C GLU A 559 11.62 29.18 38.71
N LYS A 560 10.64 29.27 39.60
CA LYS A 560 10.66 28.70 40.96
C LYS A 560 9.29 28.16 41.34
N LEU A 561 9.28 27.04 42.07
CA LEU A 561 8.11 26.56 42.79
C LEU A 561 8.46 26.50 44.28
N GLY A 562 7.62 27.13 45.10
CA GLY A 562 7.99 27.50 46.45
C GLY A 562 9.23 28.41 46.46
N ASN A 563 10.23 28.05 47.26
CA ASN A 563 11.50 28.79 47.37
C ASN A 563 12.65 28.19 46.53
N GLN A 564 12.39 27.15 45.74
CA GLN A 564 13.41 26.40 44.97
C GLN A 564 13.24 26.62 43.46
N PRO A 565 14.34 26.62 42.68
CA PRO A 565 14.26 26.73 41.22
C PRO A 565 13.60 25.50 40.61
N ALA A 566 12.76 25.70 39.59
CA ALA A 566 12.30 24.60 38.75
C ALA A 566 13.43 24.23 37.78
N VAL A 567 13.92 22.98 37.86
CA VAL A 567 15.11 22.52 37.10
C VAL A 567 14.79 21.40 36.12
N GLU A 568 13.67 20.70 36.29
CA GLU A 568 13.27 19.58 35.42
C GLU A 568 11.76 19.60 35.15
N ILE A 569 11.37 19.19 33.95
CA ILE A 569 10.02 18.77 33.62
C ILE A 569 10.03 17.24 33.61
N GLY A 570 9.15 16.60 34.38
CA GLY A 570 8.99 15.14 34.39
C GLY A 570 8.38 14.57 33.11
N VAL A 571 8.28 13.25 33.08
CA VAL A 571 7.67 12.49 31.97
C VAL A 571 6.18 12.84 31.83
N SER A 572 5.71 13.03 30.59
CA SER A 572 4.29 13.24 30.23
C SER A 572 3.54 14.41 30.90
N VAL A 573 4.21 15.32 31.62
CA VAL A 573 3.60 16.31 32.53
C VAL A 573 2.55 17.23 31.88
N PHE A 574 2.72 17.54 30.59
CA PHE A 574 1.82 18.38 29.80
C PHE A 574 1.33 17.66 28.53
N ALA A 575 1.38 16.32 28.50
CA ALA A 575 0.93 15.53 27.37
C ALA A 575 -0.60 15.54 27.21
N ASN A 576 -1.10 15.37 25.98
CA ASN A 576 -2.52 15.31 25.64
C ASN A 576 -3.33 16.55 26.12
N ASN A 577 -2.67 17.69 26.36
CA ASN A 577 -3.27 18.96 26.73
C ASN A 577 -3.82 19.69 25.50
N SER A 578 -5.06 19.35 25.15
CA SER A 578 -5.80 19.94 24.04
C SER A 578 -6.11 21.44 24.15
N ASN A 579 -5.82 22.10 25.28
CA ASN A 579 -6.04 23.54 25.43
C ASN A 579 -4.76 24.37 25.23
N LEU A 580 -3.57 23.75 25.30
CA LEU A 580 -2.29 24.46 25.20
C LEU A 580 -1.97 24.85 23.75
N GLU A 581 -1.88 26.15 23.48
CA GLU A 581 -1.55 26.72 22.16
C GLU A 581 -0.10 27.21 22.05
N SER A 582 0.54 27.60 23.15
CA SER A 582 1.95 28.01 23.14
C SER A 582 2.63 27.76 24.48
N VAL A 583 3.91 27.36 24.46
CA VAL A 583 4.72 27.17 25.67
C VAL A 583 6.07 27.87 25.61
N ILE A 584 6.45 28.49 26.72
CA ILE A 584 7.79 29.03 26.97
C ILE A 584 8.43 28.21 28.09
N VAL A 585 9.44 27.43 27.73
CA VAL A 585 10.34 26.72 28.63
C VAL A 585 11.58 27.61 28.83
N GLY A 586 11.95 27.89 30.08
CA GLY A 586 12.99 28.88 30.37
C GLY A 586 13.50 28.85 31.81
N GLY A 587 14.29 29.89 32.16
CA GLY A 587 14.81 30.07 33.51
C GLY A 587 15.84 29.00 33.90
N SER A 588 15.56 28.28 34.99
CA SER A 588 16.45 27.27 35.57
C SER A 588 16.24 25.84 35.04
N ILE A 589 15.26 25.61 34.15
CA ILE A 589 15.01 24.29 33.56
C ILE A 589 16.24 23.83 32.77
N LYS A 590 16.71 22.61 33.05
CA LYS A 590 17.82 21.92 32.39
C LYS A 590 17.34 20.78 31.50
N THR A 591 16.26 20.09 31.88
CA THR A 591 15.77 18.89 31.19
C THR A 591 14.28 18.99 30.92
N ILE A 592 13.89 18.74 29.67
CA ILE A 592 12.50 18.43 29.31
C ILE A 592 12.40 16.91 29.25
N GLY A 593 11.60 16.30 30.13
CA GLY A 593 11.44 14.85 30.19
C GLY A 593 10.72 14.26 28.98
N ASP A 594 10.78 12.93 28.88
CA ASP A 594 10.19 12.18 27.79
C ASP A 594 8.67 12.39 27.71
N TYR A 595 8.12 12.42 26.51
CA TYR A 595 6.70 12.66 26.23
C TYR A 595 6.10 13.95 26.81
N ALA A 596 6.90 14.85 27.43
CA ALA A 596 6.40 15.93 28.30
C ALA A 596 5.33 16.85 27.68
N PHE A 597 5.33 17.03 26.36
CA PHE A 597 4.36 17.81 25.58
C PHE A 597 3.83 17.04 24.35
N THR A 598 3.78 15.69 24.39
CA THR A 598 3.27 14.88 23.28
C THR A 598 1.75 15.08 23.07
N ASN A 599 1.26 14.90 21.84
CA ASN A 599 -0.16 14.92 21.46
C ASN A 599 -0.92 16.23 21.82
N ASN A 600 -0.23 17.36 22.00
CA ASN A 600 -0.85 18.66 22.22
C ASN A 600 -1.33 19.24 20.88
N ASN A 601 -2.44 18.69 20.35
CA ASN A 601 -2.94 18.97 19.00
C ASN A 601 -3.24 20.45 18.69
N ASN A 602 -3.33 21.34 19.69
CA ASN A 602 -3.51 22.78 19.50
C ASN A 602 -2.22 23.62 19.68
N LEU A 603 -1.10 23.01 20.10
CA LEU A 603 0.18 23.67 20.33
C LEU A 603 0.77 24.14 19.00
N LYS A 604 1.02 25.44 18.86
CA LYS A 604 1.48 26.11 17.64
C LYS A 604 2.92 26.61 17.74
N ASP A 605 3.31 27.07 18.93
CA ASP A 605 4.57 27.77 19.14
C ASP A 605 5.27 27.26 20.41
N VAL A 606 6.53 26.85 20.27
CA VAL A 606 7.39 26.39 21.38
C VAL A 606 8.65 27.25 21.42
N THR A 607 8.89 27.90 22.56
CA THR A 607 10.16 28.60 22.83
C THR A 607 10.91 27.87 23.94
N ILE A 608 12.10 27.36 23.63
CA ILE A 608 13.01 26.72 24.59
C ILE A 608 14.17 27.69 24.83
N SER A 609 14.42 28.06 26.08
CA SER A 609 15.34 29.14 26.45
C SER A 609 16.02 28.88 27.80
N GLY A 610 16.92 29.76 28.22
CA GLY A 610 17.58 29.64 29.53
C GLY A 610 18.71 28.62 29.53
N ASN A 611 18.56 27.56 30.34
CA ASN A 611 19.63 26.60 30.64
C ASN A 611 19.32 25.16 30.19
N VAL A 612 18.32 24.97 29.31
CA VAL A 612 17.92 23.64 28.85
C VAL A 612 19.07 22.99 28.08
N LYS A 613 19.43 21.76 28.48
CA LYS A 613 20.48 20.92 27.89
C LYS A 613 19.90 19.80 27.04
N THR A 614 18.82 19.17 27.51
CA THR A 614 18.25 17.98 26.88
C THR A 614 16.76 18.13 26.65
N ILE A 615 16.33 17.81 25.43
CA ILE A 615 14.95 17.53 25.07
C ILE A 615 14.79 16.01 25.03
N GLY A 616 13.93 15.45 25.88
CA GLY A 616 13.73 14.01 26.01
C GLY A 616 13.03 13.33 24.82
N ASP A 617 12.92 12.01 24.90
CA ASP A 617 12.34 11.18 23.86
C ASP A 617 10.85 11.46 23.69
N TYR A 618 10.37 11.58 22.45
CA TYR A 618 8.99 11.94 22.12
C TYR A 618 8.46 13.24 22.76
N ALA A 619 9.32 14.09 23.33
CA ALA A 619 8.91 15.21 24.20
C ALA A 619 7.90 16.17 23.56
N PHE A 620 7.92 16.35 22.23
CA PHE A 620 6.98 17.16 21.46
C PHE A 620 6.34 16.37 20.29
N ALA A 621 6.28 15.04 20.37
CA ALA A 621 5.74 14.21 19.28
C ALA A 621 4.25 14.45 19.02
N ASN A 622 3.82 14.18 17.78
CA ASN A 622 2.44 14.28 17.28
C ASN A 622 1.76 15.65 17.49
N ASN A 623 2.54 16.73 17.65
CA ASN A 623 2.00 18.08 17.75
C ASN A 623 1.63 18.62 16.37
N ASN A 624 0.52 18.12 15.82
CA ASN A 624 0.10 18.38 14.44
C ASN A 624 -0.12 19.86 14.09
N SER A 625 -0.35 20.74 15.07
CA SER A 625 -0.48 22.19 14.89
C SER A 625 0.82 22.98 15.07
N LEU A 626 1.91 22.35 15.50
CA LEU A 626 3.17 23.02 15.83
C LEU A 626 3.80 23.59 14.57
N LYS A 627 4.01 24.91 14.52
CA LYS A 627 4.50 25.63 13.33
C LYS A 627 5.96 26.02 13.42
N SER A 628 6.38 26.43 14.62
CA SER A 628 7.73 26.91 14.88
C SER A 628 8.24 26.40 16.22
N VAL A 629 9.54 26.07 16.25
CA VAL A 629 10.28 25.75 17.47
C VAL A 629 11.53 26.62 17.49
N THR A 630 11.67 27.44 18.53
CA THR A 630 12.92 28.18 18.80
C THR A 630 13.72 27.43 19.84
N VAL A 631 14.89 26.90 19.47
CA VAL A 631 15.82 26.24 20.40
C VAL A 631 16.89 27.23 20.83
N GLY A 632 16.92 27.56 22.13
CA GLY A 632 17.87 28.49 22.70
C GLY A 632 19.30 27.94 22.78
N GLY A 633 20.26 28.84 22.93
CA GLY A 633 21.70 28.59 22.77
C GLY A 633 22.35 27.50 23.64
N SER A 634 21.64 26.95 24.64
CA SER A 634 22.20 26.01 25.63
C SER A 634 21.97 24.53 25.33
N VAL A 635 21.07 24.18 24.40
CA VAL A 635 20.65 22.79 24.15
C VAL A 635 21.77 22.01 23.48
N GLU A 636 22.04 20.79 23.98
CA GLU A 636 23.12 19.90 23.56
C GLU A 636 22.57 18.62 22.91
N ILE A 637 21.39 18.13 23.34
CA ILE A 637 20.80 16.86 22.88
C ILE A 637 19.30 17.03 22.57
N ILE A 638 18.89 16.50 21.40
CA ILE A 638 17.48 16.28 21.03
C ILE A 638 17.24 14.77 20.93
N GLY A 639 16.40 14.23 21.81
CA GLY A 639 16.12 12.80 21.98
C GLY A 639 15.34 12.15 20.84
N ASN A 640 15.16 10.83 20.94
CA ASN A 640 14.55 10.00 19.90
C ASN A 640 13.10 10.44 19.66
N ASN A 641 12.72 10.61 18.40
CA ASN A 641 11.36 10.98 18.00
C ASN A 641 10.84 12.30 18.63
N ALA A 642 11.71 13.17 19.16
CA ALA A 642 11.32 14.34 19.95
C ALA A 642 10.27 15.25 19.28
N PHE A 643 10.32 15.44 17.96
CA PHE A 643 9.36 16.22 17.16
C PHE A 643 8.68 15.36 16.07
N LYS A 644 8.65 14.03 16.24
CA LYS A 644 8.03 13.09 15.30
C LYS A 644 6.60 13.49 14.97
N ASN A 645 6.21 13.36 13.70
CA ASN A 645 4.87 13.63 13.17
C ASN A 645 4.40 15.10 13.37
N CYS A 646 5.30 16.06 13.60
CA CYS A 646 4.92 17.49 13.62
C CYS A 646 4.80 18.03 12.18
N GLY A 647 3.81 17.56 11.42
CA GLY A 647 3.66 17.85 9.98
C GLY A 647 3.40 19.32 9.61
N SER A 648 3.09 20.17 10.60
CA SER A 648 2.98 21.63 10.44
C SER A 648 4.27 22.40 10.76
N LEU A 649 5.32 21.74 11.29
CA LEU A 649 6.54 22.40 11.75
C LEU A 649 7.37 22.80 10.54
N MET A 650 7.24 24.05 10.10
CA MET A 650 7.82 24.54 8.84
C MET A 650 9.26 25.04 8.99
N ASP A 651 9.62 25.48 10.20
CA ASP A 651 10.90 26.10 10.53
C ASP A 651 11.35 25.70 11.94
N ILE A 652 12.65 25.48 12.10
CA ILE A 652 13.31 25.25 13.39
C ILE A 652 14.68 25.93 13.41
N HIS A 653 14.90 26.74 14.44
CA HIS A 653 16.20 27.32 14.70
C HIS A 653 16.97 26.44 15.70
N LEU A 654 18.04 25.79 15.22
CA LEU A 654 18.98 25.00 16.01
C LEU A 654 20.19 25.86 16.41
N ASN A 655 20.77 25.60 17.58
CA ASN A 655 21.85 26.40 18.15
C ASN A 655 23.25 25.77 17.97
N GLU A 656 24.29 26.62 17.91
CA GLU A 656 25.73 26.24 17.92
C GLU A 656 26.25 25.62 19.24
N GLY A 657 25.34 25.08 20.07
CA GLY A 657 25.67 24.22 21.21
C GLY A 657 25.14 22.79 21.04
N LEU A 658 24.34 22.52 20.00
CA LEU A 658 23.72 21.23 19.75
C LEU A 658 24.79 20.21 19.30
N GLN A 659 24.99 19.16 20.08
CA GLN A 659 26.00 18.12 19.85
C GLN A 659 25.41 16.87 19.21
N LYS A 660 24.14 16.54 19.52
CA LYS A 660 23.49 15.29 19.11
C LYS A 660 22.01 15.46 18.76
N ILE A 661 21.61 14.89 17.63
CA ILE A 661 20.22 14.64 17.26
C ILE A 661 20.01 13.12 17.23
N GLU A 662 19.08 12.58 18.00
CA GLU A 662 18.85 11.12 18.07
C GLU A 662 17.85 10.61 17.02
N SER A 663 17.51 9.33 17.07
CA SER A 663 16.86 8.63 15.96
C SER A 663 15.41 9.09 15.76
N GLY A 664 15.02 9.34 14.51
CA GLY A 664 13.67 9.81 14.16
C GLY A 664 13.26 11.16 14.73
N ALA A 665 14.20 11.97 15.28
CA ALA A 665 13.89 13.20 16.02
C ALA A 665 12.95 14.18 15.28
N PHE A 666 13.06 14.28 13.95
CA PHE A 666 12.23 15.10 13.07
C PHE A 666 11.48 14.27 12.00
N TYR A 667 11.24 12.99 12.28
CA TYR A 667 10.50 12.08 11.41
C TYR A 667 9.13 12.66 11.01
N GLN A 668 8.84 12.73 9.70
CA GLN A 668 7.60 13.27 9.13
C GLN A 668 7.24 14.67 9.65
N THR A 669 8.22 15.57 9.73
CA THR A 669 7.98 16.99 10.01
C THR A 669 7.71 17.81 8.74
N GLY A 670 7.11 18.98 8.90
CA GLY A 670 6.75 19.89 7.81
C GLY A 670 7.89 20.81 7.32
N LEU A 671 9.14 20.53 7.69
CA LEU A 671 10.27 21.45 7.55
C LEU A 671 10.48 21.86 6.09
N THR A 672 10.73 23.14 5.86
CA THR A 672 10.90 23.72 4.51
C THR A 672 12.37 24.00 4.15
N SER A 673 13.18 24.31 5.15
CA SER A 673 14.63 24.45 5.08
C SER A 673 15.28 23.93 6.36
N LEU A 674 16.51 23.44 6.29
CA LEU A 674 17.28 22.96 7.44
C LEU A 674 18.72 23.48 7.41
N SER A 675 19.22 23.96 8.55
CA SER A 675 20.65 24.20 8.75
C SER A 675 21.10 23.50 10.02
N LEU A 676 21.99 22.51 9.88
CA LEU A 676 22.61 21.83 11.00
C LEU A 676 23.87 22.62 11.45
N PRO A 677 24.03 22.90 12.75
CA PRO A 677 25.12 23.75 13.27
C PRO A 677 26.50 23.08 13.19
N ASP A 678 27.56 23.88 13.29
CA ASP A 678 28.95 23.38 13.28
C ASP A 678 29.24 22.47 14.49
N SER A 679 28.54 22.69 15.61
CA SER A 679 28.67 21.90 16.84
C SER A 679 28.14 20.45 16.76
N LEU A 680 27.34 20.12 15.73
CA LEU A 680 26.65 18.84 15.65
C LEU A 680 27.62 17.70 15.29
N ALA A 681 27.92 16.83 16.25
CA ALA A 681 28.83 15.70 16.06
C ALA A 681 28.13 14.41 15.61
N GLU A 682 26.90 14.18 16.08
CA GLU A 682 26.17 12.91 15.92
C GLU A 682 24.71 13.12 15.46
N MET A 683 24.26 12.28 14.52
CA MET A 683 22.89 12.24 14.02
C MET A 683 22.38 10.78 13.99
N GLY A 684 21.15 10.55 14.48
CA GLY A 684 20.52 9.23 14.58
C GLY A 684 19.78 8.77 13.33
N ILE A 685 19.53 7.46 13.24
CA ILE A 685 18.86 6.81 12.11
C ILE A 685 17.50 7.48 11.85
N SER A 686 17.15 7.68 10.58
CA SER A 686 15.87 8.27 10.16
C SER A 686 15.57 9.67 10.74
N ALA A 687 16.58 10.43 11.20
CA ALA A 687 16.40 11.70 11.90
C ALA A 687 15.47 12.69 11.18
N PHE A 688 15.57 12.80 9.85
CA PHE A 688 14.72 13.64 8.99
C PHE A 688 13.94 12.82 7.94
N GLU A 689 13.70 11.53 8.19
CA GLU A 689 12.94 10.67 7.28
C GLU A 689 11.51 11.20 7.07
N GLY A 690 11.08 11.30 5.82
CA GLY A 690 9.74 11.76 5.43
C GLY A 690 9.50 13.28 5.55
N CYS A 691 10.55 14.11 5.64
CA CYS A 691 10.44 15.58 5.59
C CYS A 691 10.11 16.07 4.17
N LYS A 692 8.96 15.69 3.64
CA LYS A 692 8.60 15.81 2.21
C LYS A 692 8.61 17.23 1.65
N LYS A 693 8.51 18.27 2.50
CA LYS A 693 8.51 19.70 2.12
C LYS A 693 9.90 20.36 2.19
N LEU A 694 10.92 19.61 2.59
CA LEU A 694 12.26 20.14 2.79
C LEU A 694 12.90 20.41 1.44
N THR A 695 13.09 21.68 1.08
CA THR A 695 13.65 22.08 -0.24
C THR A 695 15.16 22.27 -0.23
N PHE A 696 15.72 22.63 0.92
CA PHE A 696 17.12 22.93 1.11
C PHE A 696 17.63 22.41 2.46
N ALA A 697 18.80 21.78 2.47
CA ALA A 697 19.50 21.42 3.70
C ALA A 697 21.00 21.75 3.62
N HIS A 698 21.52 22.33 4.70
CA HIS A 698 22.94 22.60 4.92
C HIS A 698 23.46 21.83 6.14
N VAL A 699 24.64 21.22 6.00
CA VAL A 699 25.35 20.49 7.04
C VAL A 699 26.62 21.24 7.44
N GLY A 700 26.67 21.66 8.71
CA GLY A 700 27.86 22.24 9.35
C GLY A 700 29.07 21.30 9.38
N SER A 701 30.20 21.85 9.81
CA SER A 701 31.51 21.19 9.74
C SER A 701 31.68 19.98 10.67
N GLY A 702 31.00 19.91 11.83
CA GLY A 702 31.22 18.88 12.84
C GLY A 702 30.69 17.46 12.54
N LEU A 703 29.72 17.30 11.63
CA LEU A 703 28.97 16.05 11.50
C LEU A 703 29.79 14.95 10.82
N LYS A 704 30.04 13.84 11.54
CA LYS A 704 30.87 12.73 11.04
C LYS A 704 30.17 11.78 10.07
N ALA A 705 28.86 11.64 10.16
CA ALA A 705 28.11 10.73 9.29
C ALA A 705 26.66 11.18 9.09
N ILE A 706 26.14 10.95 7.88
CA ILE A 706 24.71 10.88 7.64
C ILE A 706 24.31 9.41 7.84
N PRO A 707 23.44 9.10 8.81
CA PRO A 707 23.08 7.73 9.15
C PRO A 707 22.08 7.15 8.17
N ASN A 708 21.87 5.84 8.23
CA ASN A 708 20.88 5.14 7.40
C ASN A 708 19.52 5.85 7.43
N ARG A 709 18.92 6.02 6.24
CA ARG A 709 17.66 6.75 6.00
C ARG A 709 17.60 8.20 6.51
N GLY A 710 18.73 8.85 6.80
CA GLY A 710 18.78 10.17 7.45
C GLY A 710 17.84 11.23 6.85
N PHE A 711 17.69 11.25 5.52
CA PHE A 711 16.81 12.11 4.72
C PHE A 711 15.93 11.30 3.73
N TRP A 712 15.60 10.04 4.04
CA TRP A 712 14.78 9.20 3.15
C TRP A 712 13.41 9.86 2.88
N ASP A 713 12.93 9.80 1.63
CA ASP A 713 11.63 10.36 1.21
C ASP A 713 11.45 11.87 1.48
N CYS A 714 12.55 12.65 1.41
CA CYS A 714 12.52 14.11 1.32
C CYS A 714 12.26 14.56 -0.14
N GLY A 715 11.07 14.27 -0.66
CA GLY A 715 10.77 14.37 -2.10
C GLY A 715 10.94 15.76 -2.76
N GLU A 716 10.79 16.86 -2.02
CA GLU A 716 10.99 18.23 -2.51
C GLU A 716 12.43 18.76 -2.34
N LEU A 717 13.38 17.97 -1.81
CA LEU A 717 14.76 18.40 -1.57
C LEU A 717 15.48 18.64 -2.88
N GLU A 718 15.70 19.90 -3.26
CA GLU A 718 16.36 20.28 -4.51
C GLU A 718 17.89 20.38 -4.36
N LYS A 719 18.36 20.81 -3.19
CA LYS A 719 19.76 21.16 -2.94
C LYS A 719 20.22 20.75 -1.54
N PHE A 720 21.38 20.07 -1.49
CA PHE A 720 22.03 19.65 -0.25
C PHE A 720 23.49 20.14 -0.24
N GLU A 721 23.89 20.87 0.81
CA GLU A 721 25.23 21.48 0.92
C GLU A 721 25.97 21.08 2.19
N PHE A 722 27.30 21.00 2.07
CA PHE A 722 28.23 20.78 3.18
C PHE A 722 29.12 22.00 3.33
N SER A 723 29.45 22.37 4.57
CA SER A 723 30.48 23.38 4.86
C SER A 723 31.86 22.98 4.30
N GLU A 724 32.68 23.96 3.92
CA GLU A 724 33.98 23.73 3.24
C GLU A 724 34.91 22.78 4.02
N ASN A 725 34.90 22.86 5.36
CA ASN A 725 35.70 22.03 6.25
C ASN A 725 34.89 20.89 6.88
N SER A 726 33.94 20.29 6.14
CA SER A 726 33.13 19.18 6.64
C SER A 726 33.99 18.01 7.13
N ALA A 727 33.66 17.49 8.31
CA ALA A 727 34.23 16.28 8.90
C ALA A 727 33.47 14.99 8.48
N LEU A 728 32.58 15.08 7.48
CA LEU A 728 31.73 13.97 7.07
C LEU A 728 32.56 12.84 6.44
N GLU A 729 32.57 11.68 7.10
CA GLU A 729 33.28 10.50 6.63
C GLU A 729 32.37 9.48 5.93
N ASN A 730 31.07 9.42 6.28
CA ASN A 730 30.18 8.35 5.80
C ASN A 730 28.76 8.83 5.49
N ILE A 731 28.16 8.29 4.43
CA ILE A 731 26.72 8.38 4.13
C ILE A 731 26.14 6.96 4.19
N GLY A 732 25.14 6.74 5.03
CA GLY A 732 24.54 5.42 5.28
C GLY A 732 23.60 4.92 4.19
N ASP A 733 23.10 3.69 4.34
CA ASP A 733 22.18 3.06 3.40
C ASP A 733 20.86 3.86 3.29
N LEU A 734 20.33 3.98 2.07
CA LEU A 734 19.07 4.69 1.77
C LEU A 734 19.00 6.16 2.23
N SER A 735 20.12 6.79 2.60
CA SER A 735 20.15 8.11 3.28
C SER A 735 19.36 9.22 2.59
N PHE A 736 19.40 9.28 1.26
CA PHE A 736 18.70 10.24 0.39
C PHE A 736 17.74 9.54 -0.59
N SER A 737 17.44 8.25 -0.39
CA SER A 737 16.60 7.54 -1.34
C SER A 737 15.19 8.14 -1.40
N HIS A 738 14.65 8.25 -2.61
CA HIS A 738 13.43 9.00 -2.94
C HIS A 738 13.50 10.53 -2.71
N CYS A 739 14.69 11.14 -2.63
CA CYS A 739 14.86 12.60 -2.83
C CYS A 739 14.72 12.95 -4.32
N VAL A 740 13.53 12.72 -4.89
CA VAL A 740 13.27 12.78 -6.35
C VAL A 740 13.57 14.14 -6.98
N SER A 741 13.60 15.22 -6.18
CA SER A 741 13.87 16.58 -6.66
C SER A 741 15.35 17.01 -6.60
N LEU A 742 16.23 16.21 -5.98
CA LEU A 742 17.64 16.59 -5.76
C LEU A 742 18.37 16.71 -7.09
N GLN A 743 19.01 17.84 -7.38
CA GLN A 743 19.56 18.13 -8.72
C GLN A 743 21.08 17.97 -8.80
N GLU A 744 21.79 18.40 -7.76
CA GLU A 744 23.25 18.40 -7.66
C GLU A 744 23.68 18.01 -6.24
N ILE A 745 24.78 17.26 -6.13
CA ILE A 745 25.49 17.06 -4.86
C ILE A 745 27.01 17.17 -5.07
N LYS A 746 27.68 17.84 -4.12
CA LYS A 746 29.14 18.02 -4.09
C LYS A 746 29.67 17.37 -2.84
N PHE A 747 30.39 16.25 -2.97
CA PHE A 747 30.89 15.55 -1.80
C PHE A 747 32.12 16.25 -1.19
N PRO A 748 32.23 16.30 0.15
CA PRO A 748 33.40 16.87 0.81
C PRO A 748 34.61 15.93 0.69
N VAL A 749 35.81 16.49 0.70
CA VAL A 749 37.09 15.74 0.59
C VAL A 749 37.33 14.73 1.72
N SER A 750 36.58 14.85 2.82
CA SER A 750 36.62 13.96 3.99
C SER A 750 35.89 12.63 3.77
N LEU A 751 35.03 12.53 2.75
CA LEU A 751 34.12 11.39 2.57
C LEU A 751 34.91 10.10 2.26
N LYS A 752 34.60 9.04 3.00
CA LYS A 752 35.25 7.70 2.95
C LYS A 752 34.30 6.58 2.55
N SER A 753 32.98 6.74 2.71
CA SER A 753 32.04 5.74 2.19
C SER A 753 30.64 6.27 1.88
N ILE A 754 29.99 5.65 0.89
CA ILE A 754 28.58 5.79 0.56
C ILE A 754 27.90 4.41 0.65
N GLY A 755 26.75 4.34 1.31
CA GLY A 755 25.98 3.12 1.57
C GLY A 755 25.10 2.67 0.40
N SER A 756 24.55 1.46 0.53
CA SER A 756 23.69 0.86 -0.50
C SER A 756 22.46 1.71 -0.75
N ARG A 757 22.16 1.97 -2.04
CA ARG A 757 21.04 2.81 -2.48
C ARG A 757 20.96 4.17 -1.77
N ALA A 758 22.09 4.74 -1.33
CA ALA A 758 22.11 6.00 -0.60
C ALA A 758 21.37 7.11 -1.35
N PHE A 759 21.46 7.15 -2.68
CA PHE A 759 20.76 8.09 -3.56
C PHE A 759 19.67 7.42 -4.40
N GLY A 760 19.24 6.19 -4.07
CA GLY A 760 18.34 5.42 -4.94
C GLY A 760 17.02 6.14 -5.23
N ASN A 761 16.57 6.15 -6.49
CA ASN A 761 15.41 6.93 -6.96
C ASN A 761 15.54 8.47 -6.85
N CYS A 762 16.74 9.05 -6.88
CA CYS A 762 16.90 10.51 -7.07
C CYS A 762 16.75 10.89 -8.55
N GLN A 763 15.51 10.90 -9.05
CA GLN A 763 15.20 11.01 -10.49
C GLN A 763 15.67 12.30 -11.19
N LYS A 764 15.82 13.42 -10.47
CA LYS A 764 16.38 14.67 -11.03
C LYS A 764 17.88 14.84 -10.78
N LEU A 765 18.56 13.89 -10.13
CA LEU A 765 19.97 14.04 -9.78
C LEU A 765 20.82 13.94 -11.05
N LYS A 766 21.34 15.08 -11.48
CA LYS A 766 22.11 15.20 -12.72
C LYS A 766 23.59 15.30 -12.46
N ASN A 767 24.00 16.09 -11.46
CA ASN A 767 25.41 16.42 -11.24
C ASN A 767 25.92 15.89 -9.90
N VAL A 768 26.90 14.99 -9.95
CA VAL A 768 27.58 14.45 -8.76
C VAL A 768 29.06 14.81 -8.85
N VAL A 769 29.51 15.75 -8.00
CA VAL A 769 30.91 16.18 -7.96
C VAL A 769 31.66 15.38 -6.90
N ILE A 770 32.68 14.64 -7.35
CA ILE A 770 33.45 13.70 -6.53
C ILE A 770 34.87 14.26 -6.36
N PRO A 771 35.31 14.55 -5.13
CA PRO A 771 36.67 14.99 -4.86
C PRO A 771 37.70 13.90 -5.18
N ALA A 772 38.97 14.26 -5.30
CA ALA A 772 40.06 13.31 -5.54
C ALA A 772 40.37 12.50 -4.26
N VAL A 773 39.58 11.46 -3.99
CA VAL A 773 39.67 10.59 -2.81
C VAL A 773 40.00 9.14 -3.20
N GLN A 774 40.60 8.39 -2.28
CA GLN A 774 40.77 6.95 -2.40
C GLN A 774 39.51 6.22 -1.90
N SER A 775 38.98 5.31 -2.72
CA SER A 775 37.95 4.29 -2.41
C SER A 775 36.81 4.71 -1.47
N ILE A 776 35.84 5.46 -2.00
CA ILE A 776 34.54 5.73 -1.33
C ILE A 776 33.46 4.66 -1.59
N TRP A 777 33.72 3.72 -2.49
CA TRP A 777 32.74 2.72 -2.96
C TRP A 777 32.92 1.41 -2.22
N ARG A 778 32.06 1.14 -1.22
CA ARG A 778 32.19 -0.03 -0.34
C ARG A 778 31.28 -1.20 -0.74
N ASP A 779 31.22 -1.49 -2.04
CA ASP A 779 30.38 -2.56 -2.63
C ASP A 779 30.97 -3.96 -2.34
N GLN A 780 30.60 -4.53 -1.19
CA GLN A 780 30.87 -5.91 -0.78
C GLN A 780 29.57 -6.74 -0.62
N ARG A 781 28.42 -6.25 -1.13
CA ARG A 781 27.11 -6.94 -1.01
C ARG A 781 26.33 -6.90 -2.33
N PRO A 782 25.57 -7.96 -2.66
CA PRO A 782 24.98 -8.13 -4.00
C PRO A 782 23.65 -7.38 -4.23
N TYR A 783 23.31 -6.37 -3.43
CA TYR A 783 22.02 -5.68 -3.49
C TYR A 783 22.18 -4.16 -3.55
N GLY A 784 21.96 -3.59 -4.73
CA GLY A 784 21.65 -2.17 -4.91
C GLY A 784 22.83 -1.20 -4.87
N ASP A 785 23.22 -0.73 -6.06
CA ASP A 785 24.08 0.44 -6.31
C ASP A 785 23.66 1.65 -5.47
N SER A 786 24.64 2.46 -5.02
CA SER A 786 24.44 3.77 -4.39
C SER A 786 23.49 4.68 -5.17
N PHE A 787 23.52 4.66 -6.51
CA PHE A 787 22.73 5.49 -7.42
C PHE A 787 21.70 4.68 -8.24
N ASN A 788 21.23 3.55 -7.68
CA ASN A 788 20.20 2.71 -8.31
C ASN A 788 18.96 3.54 -8.72
N GLU A 789 18.48 3.37 -9.96
CA GLU A 789 17.31 4.08 -10.52
C GLU A 789 17.50 5.61 -10.64
N CYS A 790 18.75 6.09 -10.75
CA CYS A 790 19.09 7.49 -11.04
C CYS A 790 19.58 7.65 -12.49
N TYR A 791 18.64 7.66 -13.43
CA TYR A 791 18.93 7.74 -14.87
C TYR A 791 19.37 9.16 -15.28
N GLY A 792 20.50 9.28 -15.97
CA GLY A 792 21.06 10.57 -16.40
C GLY A 792 21.99 11.27 -15.40
N VAL A 793 22.39 10.59 -14.31
CA VAL A 793 23.46 11.06 -13.41
C VAL A 793 24.78 11.18 -14.16
N ILE A 794 25.54 12.25 -13.88
CA ILE A 794 26.86 12.54 -14.43
C ILE A 794 27.85 12.71 -13.26
N PHE A 795 28.97 12.00 -13.33
CA PHE A 795 30.05 12.10 -12.35
C PHE A 795 31.12 13.08 -12.85
N PHE A 796 31.44 14.08 -12.04
CA PHE A 796 32.55 15.00 -12.26
C PHE A 796 33.69 14.64 -11.30
N GLY A 797 34.87 14.33 -11.82
CA GLY A 797 35.97 13.82 -11.00
C GLY A 797 37.35 13.86 -11.66
N THR A 798 38.29 13.13 -11.07
CA THR A 798 39.69 13.06 -11.52
C THR A 798 39.98 11.72 -12.19
N ARG A 799 40.77 11.74 -13.27
CA ARG A 799 41.17 10.54 -14.02
C ARG A 799 42.05 9.61 -13.19
N GLY A 800 41.93 8.30 -13.41
CA GLY A 800 42.67 7.25 -12.70
C GLY A 800 42.20 6.98 -11.27
N THR A 801 41.01 7.45 -10.90
CA THR A 801 40.43 7.25 -9.55
C THR A 801 39.43 6.10 -9.51
N ASP A 802 39.15 5.59 -8.30
CA ASP A 802 38.09 4.59 -8.09
C ASP A 802 36.69 5.09 -8.51
N ALA A 803 36.49 6.41 -8.57
CA ALA A 803 35.27 7.02 -9.10
C ALA A 803 35.12 6.86 -10.62
N GLU A 804 36.21 6.92 -11.40
CA GLU A 804 36.18 6.60 -12.83
C GLU A 804 35.93 5.10 -13.04
N ALA A 805 36.56 4.25 -12.22
CA ALA A 805 36.35 2.80 -12.28
C ALA A 805 34.90 2.40 -11.95
N PHE A 806 34.32 2.98 -10.88
CA PHE A 806 32.92 2.77 -10.50
C PHE A 806 31.97 3.30 -11.57
N ALA A 807 32.16 4.52 -12.07
CA ALA A 807 31.32 5.08 -13.13
C ALA A 807 31.32 4.17 -14.39
N LYS A 808 32.47 3.58 -14.73
CA LYS A 808 32.59 2.58 -15.79
C LYS A 808 31.90 1.25 -15.48
N GLU A 809 31.94 0.76 -14.24
CA GLU A 809 31.21 -0.47 -13.86
C GLU A 809 29.69 -0.28 -13.95
N LYS A 810 29.19 0.90 -13.59
CA LYS A 810 27.76 1.22 -13.50
C LYS A 810 27.20 1.95 -14.75
N ASN A 811 27.97 2.07 -15.83
CA ASN A 811 27.62 2.77 -17.08
C ASN A 811 27.25 4.27 -16.92
N ILE A 812 27.81 4.94 -15.92
CA ILE A 812 27.61 6.36 -15.63
C ILE A 812 28.62 7.20 -16.45
N PRO A 813 28.22 8.30 -17.11
CA PRO A 813 29.15 9.24 -17.73
C PRO A 813 30.10 9.88 -16.72
N PHE A 814 31.41 9.89 -17.03
CA PHE A 814 32.46 10.45 -16.19
C PHE A 814 33.17 11.60 -16.91
N VAL A 815 33.14 12.79 -16.33
CA VAL A 815 33.71 14.02 -16.88
C VAL A 815 34.90 14.45 -16.04
N THR A 816 36.01 14.78 -16.71
CA THR A 816 37.23 15.26 -16.06
C THR A 816 37.60 16.68 -16.53
N SER A 817 38.58 17.29 -15.87
CA SER A 817 39.18 18.55 -16.33
C SER A 817 39.94 18.45 -17.67
N GLU A 818 40.20 17.24 -18.17
CA GLU A 818 40.80 17.00 -19.49
C GLU A 818 39.75 16.86 -20.61
N THR A 819 38.49 16.61 -20.26
CA THR A 819 37.39 16.39 -21.22
C THR A 819 37.07 17.70 -21.95
N SER A 820 37.06 17.69 -23.29
CA SER A 820 36.80 18.89 -24.09
C SER A 820 35.31 19.23 -24.12
N ARG A 821 34.96 20.52 -24.22
CA ARG A 821 33.57 21.00 -24.27
C ARG A 821 33.31 21.84 -25.53
N ASP A 822 32.22 21.52 -26.23
CA ASP A 822 31.71 22.28 -27.39
C ASP A 822 30.19 22.47 -27.19
N GLY A 823 29.79 23.66 -26.74
CA GLY A 823 28.42 23.96 -26.32
C GLY A 823 27.95 23.09 -25.15
N ALA A 824 26.88 22.33 -25.38
CA ALA A 824 26.31 21.37 -24.42
C ALA A 824 27.07 20.03 -24.37
N TYR A 825 27.97 19.76 -25.32
CA TYR A 825 28.58 18.45 -25.47
C TYR A 825 29.97 18.39 -24.86
N TYR A 826 30.21 17.34 -24.10
CA TYR A 826 31.51 16.96 -23.58
C TYR A 826 32.04 15.79 -24.40
N TYR A 827 33.29 15.89 -24.88
CA TYR A 827 33.84 14.96 -25.85
C TYR A 827 35.34 14.72 -25.68
N GLU A 828 35.81 13.62 -26.27
CA GLU A 828 37.21 13.21 -26.27
C GLU A 828 37.66 12.79 -27.67
N ASP A 829 38.96 12.96 -27.95
CA ASP A 829 39.59 12.52 -29.19
C ASP A 829 39.73 10.99 -29.23
N VAL A 830 39.24 10.37 -30.31
CA VAL A 830 39.35 8.92 -30.55
C VAL A 830 39.86 8.63 -31.97
N ALA A 831 40.09 7.34 -32.28
CA ALA A 831 40.73 6.93 -33.53
C ALA A 831 39.87 7.23 -34.77
N GLY A 832 40.09 8.40 -35.38
CA GLY A 832 39.41 8.83 -36.61
C GLY A 832 38.24 9.79 -36.41
N GLY A 833 38.08 10.37 -35.22
CA GLY A 833 37.05 11.37 -34.93
C GLY A 833 37.01 11.72 -33.44
N VAL A 834 35.81 12.01 -32.94
CA VAL A 834 35.56 12.25 -31.50
C VAL A 834 34.46 11.33 -30.97
N ARG A 835 34.56 11.06 -29.65
CA ARG A 835 33.55 10.38 -28.85
C ARG A 835 32.78 11.39 -28.02
N ILE A 836 31.46 11.37 -28.07
CA ILE A 836 30.63 12.13 -27.10
C ILE A 836 30.69 11.39 -25.75
N VAL A 837 31.19 12.05 -24.71
CA VAL A 837 31.21 11.54 -23.34
C VAL A 837 29.86 11.78 -22.67
N MET A 838 29.31 12.99 -22.77
CA MET A 838 27.92 13.29 -22.41
C MET A 838 27.38 14.55 -23.11
N ALA A 839 26.05 14.72 -23.07
CA ALA A 839 25.34 15.93 -23.47
C ALA A 839 24.61 16.55 -22.26
N GLU A 840 24.94 17.80 -21.93
CA GLU A 840 24.34 18.54 -20.82
C GLU A 840 23.17 19.40 -21.33
N ASP A 841 21.94 18.86 -21.28
CA ASP A 841 20.71 19.56 -21.72
C ASP A 841 20.87 20.23 -23.11
N PRO A 842 21.05 19.43 -24.18
CA PRO A 842 21.45 19.96 -25.47
C PRO A 842 20.38 20.83 -26.15
N GLY A 843 19.10 20.70 -25.77
CA GLY A 843 17.97 21.38 -26.42
C GLY A 843 17.83 21.08 -27.92
N GLN A 844 18.52 20.04 -28.42
CA GLN A 844 18.58 19.63 -29.81
C GLN A 844 17.82 18.33 -30.01
N LYS A 845 17.12 18.23 -31.14
CA LYS A 845 16.30 17.07 -31.51
C LYS A 845 17.11 15.94 -32.18
N ASP A 846 18.41 16.13 -32.39
CA ASP A 846 19.32 15.22 -33.08
C ASP A 846 20.75 15.39 -32.54
N ILE A 847 21.61 14.40 -32.79
CA ILE A 847 23.02 14.40 -32.36
C ILE A 847 23.91 15.21 -33.33
N PRO A 848 24.99 15.85 -32.83
CA PRO A 848 25.89 16.64 -33.67
C PRO A 848 26.72 15.75 -34.61
N ALA A 849 26.85 16.14 -35.88
CA ALA A 849 27.67 15.40 -36.85
C ALA A 849 29.19 15.58 -36.63
N ALA A 850 29.59 16.66 -35.96
CA ALA A 850 30.97 16.98 -35.62
C ALA A 850 31.02 17.85 -34.36
N LEU A 851 32.06 17.70 -33.54
CA LEU A 851 32.39 18.55 -32.39
C LEU A 851 33.87 18.94 -32.46
N GLY A 852 34.22 20.17 -32.09
CA GLY A 852 35.60 20.67 -32.20
C GLY A 852 36.18 20.63 -33.62
N GLY A 853 35.32 20.62 -34.64
CA GLY A 853 35.72 20.46 -36.06
C GLY A 853 36.07 19.02 -36.49
N LYS A 854 35.83 18.01 -35.65
CA LYS A 854 36.07 16.59 -35.94
C LYS A 854 34.76 15.81 -35.97
N THR A 855 34.64 14.85 -36.88
CA THR A 855 33.44 14.00 -37.03
C THR A 855 33.16 13.22 -35.76
N VAL A 856 31.89 13.20 -35.32
CA VAL A 856 31.44 12.29 -34.24
C VAL A 856 31.38 10.87 -34.79
N VAL A 857 32.13 9.96 -34.16
CA VAL A 857 32.27 8.55 -34.58
C VAL A 857 31.94 7.55 -33.47
N GLU A 858 31.85 7.98 -32.21
CA GLU A 858 31.48 7.13 -31.07
C GLU A 858 30.52 7.88 -30.14
N ILE A 859 29.54 7.17 -29.57
CA ILE A 859 28.72 7.65 -28.45
C ILE A 859 29.15 6.88 -27.20
N GLY A 860 29.52 7.59 -26.13
CA GLY A 860 29.95 7.01 -24.86
C GLY A 860 28.82 6.35 -24.07
N GLN A 861 29.18 5.62 -23.02
CA GLN A 861 28.24 5.05 -22.07
C GLN A 861 27.38 6.15 -21.42
N GLY A 862 26.07 5.94 -21.33
CA GLY A 862 25.12 6.88 -20.72
C GLY A 862 25.06 8.29 -21.33
N ALA A 863 25.71 8.56 -22.46
CA ALA A 863 26.03 9.93 -22.91
C ALA A 863 24.81 10.84 -23.16
N PHE A 864 23.65 10.26 -23.48
CA PHE A 864 22.36 10.92 -23.64
C PHE A 864 21.29 10.26 -22.74
N ALA A 865 21.66 9.49 -21.72
CA ALA A 865 20.69 8.82 -20.87
C ALA A 865 19.74 9.84 -20.21
N ASN A 866 18.44 9.57 -20.27
CA ASN A 866 17.36 10.46 -19.80
C ASN A 866 17.31 11.82 -20.54
N ASP A 867 17.80 11.91 -21.79
CA ASP A 867 17.61 13.10 -22.63
C ASP A 867 16.14 13.24 -23.04
N ALA A 868 15.49 14.23 -22.44
CA ALA A 868 14.07 14.46 -22.61
C ALA A 868 13.70 15.09 -23.96
N ASP A 869 14.63 15.63 -24.77
CA ASP A 869 14.34 16.41 -25.99
C ASP A 869 14.84 15.78 -27.31
N LEU A 870 15.68 14.75 -27.24
CA LEU A 870 16.17 14.00 -28.39
C LEU A 870 15.02 13.25 -29.11
N GLU A 871 14.71 13.63 -30.35
CA GLU A 871 13.63 13.02 -31.15
C GLU A 871 14.14 12.05 -32.24
N THR A 872 15.38 12.23 -32.67
CA THR A 872 16.01 11.55 -33.82
C THR A 872 17.50 11.33 -33.61
N ILE A 873 18.07 10.38 -34.36
CA ILE A 873 19.52 10.15 -34.43
C ILE A 873 19.90 10.02 -35.92
N SER A 874 20.69 10.97 -36.45
CA SER A 874 21.13 11.01 -37.86
C SER A 874 22.63 10.76 -38.07
N GLY A 875 23.30 10.11 -37.11
CA GLY A 875 24.75 9.89 -37.09
C GLY A 875 25.28 8.91 -38.16
N ASN A 876 25.34 9.35 -39.43
CA ASN A 876 25.75 8.48 -40.55
C ASN A 876 27.22 7.97 -40.48
N ASN A 877 28.06 8.52 -39.58
CA ASN A 877 29.48 8.14 -39.41
C ASN A 877 29.76 7.42 -38.08
N LEU A 878 28.73 7.07 -37.30
CA LEU A 878 28.92 6.34 -36.04
C LEU A 878 29.47 4.94 -36.29
N ARG A 879 30.43 4.54 -35.46
CA ARG A 879 31.03 3.20 -35.39
C ARG A 879 30.62 2.44 -34.14
N THR A 880 30.43 3.13 -33.03
CA THR A 880 30.00 2.53 -31.76
C THR A 880 28.93 3.38 -31.07
N ILE A 881 28.01 2.69 -30.39
CA ILE A 881 27.08 3.26 -29.42
C ILE A 881 27.33 2.52 -28.11
N GLY A 882 27.65 3.25 -27.04
CA GLY A 882 27.98 2.68 -25.73
C GLY A 882 26.78 2.15 -24.94
N ASP A 883 27.08 1.55 -23.79
CA ASP A 883 26.08 1.00 -22.88
C ASP A 883 25.19 2.11 -22.29
N VAL A 884 23.88 1.89 -22.25
CA VAL A 884 22.85 2.85 -21.78
C VAL A 884 22.90 4.22 -22.50
N ALA A 885 23.59 4.32 -23.65
CA ALA A 885 23.91 5.60 -24.30
C ALA A 885 22.70 6.52 -24.56
N PHE A 886 21.53 5.94 -24.86
CA PHE A 886 20.25 6.61 -25.07
C PHE A 886 19.14 6.01 -24.19
N GLY A 887 19.48 5.40 -23.06
CA GLY A 887 18.48 4.83 -22.14
C GLY A 887 17.52 5.91 -21.62
N HIS A 888 16.23 5.58 -21.52
CA HIS A 888 15.14 6.49 -21.09
C HIS A 888 14.97 7.74 -21.98
N CYS A 889 15.43 7.72 -23.23
CA CYS A 889 15.17 8.80 -24.20
C CYS A 889 13.76 8.69 -24.79
N GLU A 890 12.73 8.94 -23.98
CA GLU A 890 11.32 8.70 -24.32
C GLU A 890 10.86 9.37 -25.62
N LYS A 891 11.43 10.51 -26.04
CA LYS A 891 11.00 11.23 -27.26
C LYS A 891 11.55 10.66 -28.57
N ILE A 892 12.52 9.75 -28.56
CA ILE A 892 13.08 9.18 -29.79
C ILE A 892 12.01 8.34 -30.50
N LYS A 893 11.70 8.69 -31.76
CA LYS A 893 10.69 7.96 -32.56
C LYS A 893 11.27 7.07 -33.64
N ARG A 894 12.45 7.43 -34.14
CA ARG A 894 13.15 6.75 -35.24
C ARG A 894 14.65 6.95 -35.08
N ILE A 895 15.41 5.88 -35.29
CA ILE A 895 16.88 5.93 -35.34
C ILE A 895 17.37 5.68 -36.77
N LYS A 896 18.27 6.53 -37.26
CA LYS A 896 18.95 6.37 -38.55
C LYS A 896 20.44 6.17 -38.32
N LEU A 897 20.80 4.89 -38.24
CA LEU A 897 22.17 4.42 -38.09
C LEU A 897 22.83 4.31 -39.47
N GLY A 898 24.10 4.73 -39.59
CA GLY A 898 24.85 4.69 -40.84
C GLY A 898 25.61 3.37 -41.05
N ASP A 899 25.95 3.06 -42.30
CA ASP A 899 26.58 1.80 -42.75
C ASP A 899 28.03 1.56 -42.26
N GLN A 900 28.49 2.32 -41.25
CA GLN A 900 29.76 2.12 -40.56
C GLN A 900 29.60 1.68 -39.10
N LEU A 901 28.37 1.55 -38.59
CA LEU A 901 28.13 1.14 -37.21
C LEU A 901 28.55 -0.32 -37.01
N GLU A 902 29.47 -0.58 -36.10
CA GLU A 902 29.98 -1.91 -35.79
C GLU A 902 29.35 -2.51 -34.53
N THR A 903 29.00 -1.67 -33.54
CA THR A 903 28.50 -2.14 -32.22
C THR A 903 27.42 -1.24 -31.63
N ILE A 904 26.45 -1.88 -30.96
CA ILE A 904 25.46 -1.25 -30.07
C ILE A 904 25.63 -1.85 -28.68
N GLY A 905 25.79 -1.02 -27.65
CA GLY A 905 26.07 -1.42 -26.27
C GLY A 905 24.88 -2.05 -25.53
N ARG A 906 25.16 -2.52 -24.32
CA ARG A 906 24.16 -3.06 -23.38
C ARG A 906 23.13 -2.00 -23.05
N GLN A 907 21.83 -2.34 -23.13
CA GLN A 907 20.74 -1.43 -22.77
C GLN A 907 20.77 -0.06 -23.47
N ALA A 908 21.42 0.04 -24.64
CA ALA A 908 21.69 1.32 -25.32
C ALA A 908 20.45 2.18 -25.58
N PHE A 909 19.27 1.58 -25.77
CA PHE A 909 17.97 2.23 -25.98
C PHE A 909 16.88 1.70 -25.03
N ILE A 910 17.26 1.23 -23.83
CA ILE A 910 16.27 0.77 -22.84
C ILE A 910 15.25 1.88 -22.52
N HIS A 911 13.96 1.56 -22.40
CA HIS A 911 12.88 2.54 -22.15
C HIS A 911 12.80 3.70 -23.18
N CYS A 912 13.22 3.49 -24.43
CA CYS A 912 12.87 4.38 -25.53
C CYS A 912 11.41 4.13 -26.00
N GLU A 913 10.44 4.39 -25.12
CA GLU A 913 9.06 3.89 -25.24
C GLU A 913 8.31 4.33 -26.51
N ASN A 914 8.65 5.49 -27.11
CA ASN A 914 8.07 5.96 -28.38
C ASN A 914 8.85 5.54 -29.64
N LEU A 915 9.92 4.75 -29.54
CA LEU A 915 10.72 4.31 -30.69
C LEU A 915 9.90 3.34 -31.56
N MET A 916 9.51 3.77 -32.75
CA MET A 916 8.58 3.02 -33.62
C MET A 916 9.26 2.01 -34.54
N GLU A 917 10.46 2.36 -35.03
CA GLU A 917 11.23 1.57 -35.99
C GLU A 917 12.74 1.73 -35.77
N ALA A 918 13.47 0.63 -35.90
CA ALA A 918 14.92 0.58 -35.82
C ALA A 918 15.52 -0.13 -37.05
N LYS A 919 16.53 0.49 -37.67
CA LYS A 919 17.28 -0.11 -38.79
C LYS A 919 18.73 -0.30 -38.39
N VAL A 920 19.10 -1.55 -38.17
CA VAL A 920 20.45 -1.96 -37.78
C VAL A 920 21.23 -2.32 -39.05
N PRO A 921 22.31 -1.60 -39.39
CA PRO A 921 23.00 -1.76 -40.68
C PRO A 921 23.82 -3.06 -40.75
N ASN A 922 24.08 -3.53 -41.97
CA ASN A 922 24.85 -4.76 -42.26
C ASN A 922 26.28 -4.76 -41.70
N SER A 923 26.84 -3.59 -41.37
CA SER A 923 28.13 -3.43 -40.69
C SER A 923 28.13 -3.86 -39.22
N THR A 924 26.94 -3.97 -38.60
CA THR A 924 26.80 -4.21 -37.16
C THR A 924 27.14 -5.66 -36.83
N LYS A 925 28.18 -5.87 -36.01
CA LYS A 925 28.69 -7.18 -35.62
C LYS A 925 28.11 -7.67 -34.30
N ALA A 926 27.77 -6.74 -33.39
CA ALA A 926 27.27 -7.05 -32.06
C ALA A 926 26.26 -6.01 -31.56
N MET A 927 25.29 -6.49 -30.78
CA MET A 927 24.26 -5.71 -30.10
C MET A 927 24.14 -6.26 -28.68
N GLY A 928 24.32 -5.42 -27.65
CA GLY A 928 24.42 -5.87 -26.27
C GLY A 928 23.09 -6.28 -25.62
N ILE A 929 23.20 -7.00 -24.49
CA ILE A 929 22.08 -7.45 -23.66
C ILE A 929 21.10 -6.29 -23.42
N GLY A 930 19.82 -6.54 -23.69
CA GLY A 930 18.73 -5.59 -23.45
C GLY A 930 18.75 -4.30 -24.29
N ALA A 931 19.46 -4.26 -25.43
CA ALA A 931 19.67 -3.02 -26.19
C ALA A 931 18.40 -2.21 -26.52
N PHE A 932 17.24 -2.86 -26.69
CA PHE A 932 15.94 -2.25 -27.00
C PHE A 932 14.83 -2.68 -26.02
N THR A 933 15.16 -3.16 -24.81
CA THR A 933 14.17 -3.55 -23.80
C THR A 933 13.22 -2.38 -23.47
N TYR A 934 11.92 -2.65 -23.32
CA TYR A 934 10.89 -1.63 -23.03
C TYR A 934 10.71 -0.55 -24.13
N CYS A 935 11.05 -0.83 -25.39
CA CYS A 935 10.64 0.00 -26.53
C CYS A 935 9.20 -0.35 -26.96
N GLU A 936 8.21 -0.06 -26.13
CA GLU A 936 6.83 -0.54 -26.28
C GLU A 936 6.16 -0.14 -27.62
N SER A 937 6.49 1.03 -28.18
CA SER A 937 5.94 1.46 -29.49
C SER A 937 6.62 0.83 -30.72
N MET A 938 7.66 0.01 -30.55
CA MET A 938 8.44 -0.53 -31.67
C MET A 938 7.65 -1.59 -32.42
N THR A 939 7.24 -1.28 -33.66
CA THR A 939 6.40 -2.17 -34.48
C THR A 939 7.16 -2.85 -35.61
N SER A 940 8.36 -2.37 -35.96
CA SER A 940 9.25 -3.06 -36.90
C SER A 940 10.72 -2.86 -36.56
N VAL A 941 11.53 -3.87 -36.86
CA VAL A 941 12.99 -3.82 -36.79
C VAL A 941 13.60 -4.46 -38.04
N THR A 942 14.63 -3.84 -38.61
CA THR A 942 15.45 -4.43 -39.67
C THR A 942 16.81 -4.78 -39.09
N LEU A 943 17.20 -6.04 -39.19
CA LEU A 943 18.46 -6.58 -38.64
C LEU A 943 19.47 -6.84 -39.76
N GLY A 944 20.64 -6.22 -39.65
CA GLY A 944 21.69 -6.35 -40.66
C GLY A 944 22.40 -7.70 -40.67
N THR A 945 22.91 -8.10 -41.83
CA THR A 945 23.57 -9.41 -42.08
C THR A 945 24.94 -9.59 -41.42
N GLY A 946 25.36 -8.66 -40.55
CA GLY A 946 26.57 -8.77 -39.73
C GLY A 946 26.33 -9.39 -38.35
N LEU A 947 25.07 -9.50 -37.91
CA LEU A 947 24.73 -9.99 -36.57
C LEU A 947 24.73 -11.53 -36.52
N GLU A 948 25.53 -12.10 -35.62
CA GLU A 948 25.59 -13.55 -35.38
C GLU A 948 24.78 -14.01 -34.15
N THR A 949 24.35 -13.10 -33.28
CA THR A 949 23.60 -13.44 -32.05
C THR A 949 22.62 -12.34 -31.69
N ILE A 950 21.42 -12.72 -31.23
CA ILE A 950 20.53 -11.83 -30.49
C ILE A 950 20.77 -12.10 -29.00
N GLU A 951 21.34 -11.12 -28.31
CA GLU A 951 21.70 -11.21 -26.89
C GLU A 951 20.47 -11.29 -25.98
N ALA A 952 20.71 -11.64 -24.71
CA ALA A 952 19.64 -11.78 -23.74
C ALA A 952 18.83 -10.47 -23.61
N GLU A 953 17.51 -10.61 -23.44
CA GLU A 953 16.57 -9.50 -23.16
C GLU A 953 16.49 -8.40 -24.26
N THR A 954 17.20 -8.55 -25.40
CA THR A 954 17.46 -7.50 -26.40
C THR A 954 16.21 -6.75 -26.87
N PHE A 955 15.14 -7.47 -27.19
CA PHE A 955 13.85 -6.93 -27.64
C PHE A 955 12.71 -7.30 -26.68
N SER A 956 12.98 -7.56 -25.39
CA SER A 956 11.89 -7.79 -24.42
C SER A 956 11.00 -6.56 -24.27
N TRP A 957 9.70 -6.77 -24.05
CA TRP A 957 8.74 -5.69 -23.78
C TRP A 957 8.71 -4.60 -24.87
N THR A 958 8.80 -5.00 -26.14
CA THR A 958 8.59 -4.17 -27.33
C THR A 958 7.28 -4.51 -28.04
N GLY A 959 6.74 -3.59 -28.84
CA GLY A 959 5.50 -3.78 -29.61
C GLY A 959 5.63 -4.63 -30.88
N LEU A 960 6.74 -5.37 -31.04
CA LEU A 960 7.06 -6.11 -32.26
C LEU A 960 6.09 -7.26 -32.45
N LYS A 961 5.27 -7.22 -33.51
CA LYS A 961 4.42 -8.35 -33.89
C LYS A 961 5.15 -9.43 -34.68
N THR A 962 6.08 -9.02 -35.54
CA THR A 962 6.79 -9.91 -36.47
C THR A 962 8.27 -9.59 -36.47
N ALA A 963 9.14 -10.60 -36.41
CA ALA A 963 10.58 -10.44 -36.61
C ALA A 963 11.13 -11.43 -37.64
N THR A 964 11.94 -10.90 -38.56
CA THR A 964 12.74 -11.68 -39.50
C THR A 964 14.20 -11.55 -39.09
N LEU A 965 14.87 -12.68 -38.87
CA LEU A 965 16.28 -12.72 -38.47
C LEU A 965 17.20 -12.73 -39.70
N PRO A 966 18.44 -12.23 -39.59
CA PRO A 966 19.39 -12.28 -40.70
C PRO A 966 19.94 -13.69 -40.91
N ILE A 967 20.31 -14.04 -42.14
CA ILE A 967 20.89 -15.35 -42.51
C ILE A 967 22.21 -15.69 -41.78
N SER A 968 22.85 -14.68 -41.18
CA SER A 968 24.07 -14.78 -40.37
C SER A 968 23.85 -15.29 -38.94
N ILE A 969 22.60 -15.42 -38.49
CA ILE A 969 22.29 -15.72 -37.09
C ILE A 969 22.78 -17.13 -36.67
N LYS A 970 23.32 -17.22 -35.45
CA LYS A 970 23.82 -18.47 -34.83
C LYS A 970 23.19 -18.75 -33.46
N ASN A 971 22.90 -17.73 -32.66
CA ASN A 971 22.28 -17.90 -31.33
C ASN A 971 21.14 -16.89 -31.10
N ILE A 972 20.12 -17.34 -30.38
CA ILE A 972 19.10 -16.47 -29.77
C ILE A 972 19.10 -16.77 -28.29
N GLU A 973 19.56 -15.82 -27.48
CA GLU A 973 19.75 -15.95 -26.04
C GLU A 973 18.44 -15.80 -25.24
N ARG A 974 18.49 -16.12 -23.95
CA ARG A 974 17.32 -16.11 -23.05
C ARG A 974 16.57 -14.77 -23.09
N TYR A 975 15.25 -14.81 -23.05
CA TYR A 975 14.35 -13.65 -23.04
C TYR A 975 14.50 -12.65 -24.21
N ALA A 976 15.30 -12.96 -25.24
CA ALA A 976 15.61 -12.07 -26.36
C ALA A 976 14.38 -11.37 -26.97
N PHE A 977 13.21 -12.03 -26.97
CA PHE A 977 11.93 -11.49 -27.47
C PHE A 977 10.77 -11.62 -26.45
N SER A 978 11.07 -11.60 -25.15
CA SER A 978 10.06 -11.78 -24.08
C SER A 978 8.88 -10.82 -24.19
N ASN A 979 7.66 -11.37 -24.22
CA ASN A 979 6.38 -10.64 -24.25
C ASN A 979 6.18 -9.69 -25.44
N THR A 980 6.65 -10.09 -26.63
CA THR A 980 6.59 -9.25 -27.85
C THR A 980 5.91 -9.96 -29.03
N LEU A 981 6.63 -10.85 -29.71
CA LEU A 981 6.30 -11.40 -31.02
C LEU A 981 5.01 -12.22 -31.08
N GLU A 982 4.23 -12.00 -32.14
CA GLU A 982 3.19 -12.90 -32.61
C GLU A 982 3.76 -13.93 -33.60
N ASP A 983 4.59 -13.48 -34.55
CA ASP A 983 5.25 -14.35 -35.55
C ASP A 983 6.78 -14.21 -35.55
N LEU A 984 7.50 -15.34 -35.68
CA LEU A 984 8.95 -15.39 -35.88
C LEU A 984 9.32 -16.09 -37.18
N ILE A 985 10.21 -15.47 -37.96
CA ILE A 985 10.71 -16.02 -39.23
C ILE A 985 12.24 -16.09 -39.19
N ILE A 986 12.77 -17.31 -39.23
CA ILE A 986 14.18 -17.59 -39.47
C ILE A 986 14.31 -17.98 -40.96
N PRO A 987 15.12 -17.27 -41.77
CA PRO A 987 15.10 -17.44 -43.22
C PRO A 987 15.81 -18.73 -43.68
N GLU A 988 15.33 -19.28 -44.79
CA GLU A 988 15.98 -20.41 -45.47
C GLU A 988 17.41 -20.05 -45.94
N GLY A 989 18.35 -20.93 -45.59
CA GLY A 989 19.79 -20.76 -45.86
C GLY A 989 20.67 -20.46 -44.62
N VAL A 990 20.09 -20.30 -43.42
CA VAL A 990 20.86 -20.34 -42.16
C VAL A 990 21.57 -21.70 -42.01
N GLN A 991 22.78 -21.72 -41.43
CA GLN A 991 23.60 -22.96 -41.37
C GLN A 991 23.54 -23.72 -40.04
N SER A 992 23.51 -23.02 -38.91
CA SER A 992 23.41 -23.62 -37.57
C SER A 992 22.97 -22.59 -36.55
N VAL A 993 21.68 -22.64 -36.17
CA VAL A 993 21.06 -21.77 -35.16
C VAL A 993 20.74 -22.55 -33.90
N THR A 994 21.07 -21.96 -32.74
CA THR A 994 20.69 -22.42 -31.41
C THR A 994 19.64 -21.49 -30.79
N LEU A 995 18.50 -22.04 -30.41
CA LEU A 995 17.49 -21.36 -29.59
C LEU A 995 17.70 -21.71 -28.11
N LYS A 996 18.03 -20.71 -27.29
CA LYS A 996 18.27 -20.90 -25.85
C LYS A 996 17.00 -21.07 -25.04
N LYS A 997 17.14 -21.68 -23.87
CA LYS A 997 16.08 -21.75 -22.85
C LYS A 997 15.50 -20.35 -22.59
N ASP A 998 14.17 -20.28 -22.59
CA ASP A 998 13.36 -19.07 -22.40
C ASP A 998 13.64 -17.92 -23.39
N ALA A 999 14.25 -18.16 -24.57
CA ALA A 999 14.47 -17.13 -25.61
C ALA A 999 13.20 -16.34 -25.99
N PHE A 1000 12.05 -17.00 -25.98
CA PHE A 1000 10.71 -16.43 -26.16
C PHE A 1000 9.82 -16.60 -24.92
N GLY A 1001 10.42 -16.86 -23.75
CA GLY A 1001 9.75 -17.01 -22.47
C GLY A 1001 9.52 -15.68 -21.75
N ASP A 1002 8.73 -15.71 -20.68
CA ASP A 1002 8.50 -14.59 -19.76
C ASP A 1002 9.54 -14.58 -18.63
N ASP A 1003 9.98 -13.40 -18.20
CA ASP A 1003 10.95 -13.24 -17.10
C ASP A 1003 10.31 -13.41 -15.71
N GLY A 1004 8.98 -13.33 -15.61
CA GLY A 1004 8.21 -13.57 -14.39
C GLY A 1004 8.41 -12.54 -13.27
N SER A 1005 9.10 -11.43 -13.54
CA SER A 1005 9.48 -10.43 -12.53
C SER A 1005 8.39 -9.43 -12.15
N ARG A 1006 7.32 -9.32 -12.95
CA ARG A 1006 6.19 -8.38 -12.76
C ARG A 1006 4.80 -9.06 -12.79
N ILE A 1007 4.58 -10.02 -11.90
CA ILE A 1007 3.31 -10.79 -11.80
C ILE A 1007 2.07 -9.93 -11.43
N ASN A 1008 2.23 -8.66 -11.04
CA ASN A 1008 1.13 -7.80 -10.55
C ASN A 1008 0.55 -6.79 -11.56
N TYR A 1009 1.03 -6.71 -12.81
CA TYR A 1009 0.43 -5.85 -13.84
C TYR A 1009 0.29 -6.57 -15.20
N MET A 1010 -0.95 -6.61 -15.72
CA MET A 1010 -1.41 -7.15 -17.02
C MET A 1010 -1.42 -8.68 -17.23
N PRO A 1011 -2.60 -9.30 -17.54
CA PRO A 1011 -2.73 -10.75 -17.76
C PRO A 1011 -2.68 -11.20 -19.24
N ASN A 1012 -2.19 -10.38 -20.17
CA ASN A 1012 -2.18 -10.71 -21.62
C ASN A 1012 -0.88 -11.43 -22.06
N LEU A 1013 -0.37 -12.36 -21.25
CA LEU A 1013 0.85 -13.11 -21.52
C LEU A 1013 0.60 -14.28 -22.48
N LYS A 1014 1.08 -14.13 -23.72
CA LYS A 1014 1.47 -15.12 -24.76
C LYS A 1014 1.03 -14.67 -26.16
N SER A 1015 1.86 -13.84 -26.80
CA SER A 1015 1.64 -13.34 -28.16
C SER A 1015 1.97 -14.38 -29.25
N LEU A 1016 2.99 -15.22 -29.05
CA LEU A 1016 3.55 -16.06 -30.13
C LEU A 1016 2.57 -17.14 -30.63
N ARG A 1017 2.24 -17.08 -31.92
CA ARG A 1017 1.28 -17.93 -32.65
C ARG A 1017 1.97 -18.78 -33.71
N THR A 1018 2.88 -18.22 -34.48
CA THR A 1018 3.47 -18.91 -35.64
C THR A 1018 4.98 -18.74 -35.69
N VAL A 1019 5.70 -19.84 -35.83
CA VAL A 1019 7.17 -19.84 -35.87
C VAL A 1019 7.65 -20.69 -37.04
N TYR A 1020 8.47 -20.12 -37.90
CA TYR A 1020 9.08 -20.80 -39.03
C TYR A 1020 10.55 -21.15 -38.72
N LEU A 1021 10.86 -22.44 -38.64
CA LEU A 1021 12.17 -22.99 -38.28
C LEU A 1021 12.72 -23.88 -39.41
N PRO A 1022 13.68 -23.39 -40.23
CA PRO A 1022 14.31 -24.16 -41.30
C PRO A 1022 15.29 -25.21 -40.75
N ASP A 1023 15.78 -26.12 -41.61
CA ASP A 1023 16.70 -27.22 -41.22
C ASP A 1023 18.03 -26.74 -40.60
N GLY A 1024 18.44 -25.51 -40.88
CA GLY A 1024 19.59 -24.88 -40.24
C GLY A 1024 19.37 -24.52 -38.76
N VAL A 1025 18.17 -24.67 -38.21
CA VAL A 1025 17.92 -24.61 -36.76
C VAL A 1025 18.32 -25.95 -36.14
N THR A 1026 19.60 -26.07 -35.77
CA THR A 1026 20.21 -27.33 -35.35
C THR A 1026 19.98 -27.67 -33.86
N THR A 1027 19.62 -26.70 -33.02
CA THR A 1027 19.43 -26.93 -31.57
C THR A 1027 18.32 -26.04 -31.02
N ILE A 1028 17.37 -26.65 -30.32
CA ILE A 1028 16.31 -25.96 -29.58
C ILE A 1028 16.37 -26.48 -28.13
N GLU A 1029 16.76 -25.62 -27.20
CA GLU A 1029 16.86 -25.99 -25.78
C GLU A 1029 15.46 -26.14 -25.14
N ASP A 1030 15.37 -26.96 -24.08
CA ASP A 1030 14.11 -27.17 -23.38
C ASP A 1030 13.59 -25.85 -22.78
N LYS A 1031 12.29 -25.59 -22.99
CA LYS A 1031 11.61 -24.32 -22.67
C LYS A 1031 12.09 -23.10 -23.48
N ALA A 1032 12.66 -23.26 -24.69
CA ALA A 1032 12.96 -22.11 -25.56
C ALA A 1032 11.76 -21.17 -25.79
N PHE A 1033 10.53 -21.71 -25.80
CA PHE A 1033 9.26 -20.98 -25.89
C PHE A 1033 8.54 -20.84 -24.53
N GLY A 1034 9.31 -20.78 -23.43
CA GLY A 1034 8.82 -20.64 -22.05
C GLY A 1034 8.34 -21.94 -21.39
N GLU A 1035 8.02 -21.86 -20.09
CA GLU A 1035 7.56 -23.02 -19.31
C GLU A 1035 6.20 -23.60 -19.76
N ARG A 1036 5.37 -22.74 -20.34
CA ARG A 1036 4.05 -23.09 -20.89
C ARG A 1036 3.89 -22.33 -22.21
N PRO A 1037 4.20 -22.92 -23.37
CA PRO A 1037 3.95 -22.29 -24.67
C PRO A 1037 2.48 -21.89 -24.86
N SER A 1038 2.19 -21.13 -25.93
CA SER A 1038 0.80 -20.84 -26.32
C SER A 1038 0.11 -22.11 -26.81
N ILE A 1039 -1.14 -22.35 -26.42
CA ILE A 1039 -1.93 -23.47 -26.97
C ILE A 1039 -2.28 -23.28 -28.46
N TYR A 1040 -2.09 -22.06 -28.97
CA TYR A 1040 -2.26 -21.70 -30.38
C TYR A 1040 -0.93 -21.66 -31.15
N LEU A 1041 0.19 -22.02 -30.51
CA LEU A 1041 1.50 -22.03 -31.15
C LEU A 1041 1.59 -23.15 -32.20
N THR A 1042 1.86 -22.76 -33.44
CA THR A 1042 2.19 -23.67 -34.54
C THR A 1042 3.63 -23.46 -34.97
N ILE A 1043 4.41 -24.53 -34.94
CA ILE A 1043 5.79 -24.58 -35.44
C ILE A 1043 5.76 -25.16 -36.85
N HIS A 1044 6.27 -24.41 -37.82
CA HIS A 1044 6.48 -24.84 -39.20
C HIS A 1044 7.94 -25.24 -39.40
N GLY A 1045 8.18 -26.34 -40.10
CA GLY A 1045 9.52 -26.82 -40.46
C GLY A 1045 9.47 -28.09 -41.31
N ASN A 1046 10.64 -28.57 -41.72
CA ASN A 1046 10.75 -29.79 -42.53
C ASN A 1046 10.62 -31.07 -41.70
N THR A 1047 10.17 -32.16 -42.32
CA THR A 1047 10.11 -33.49 -41.70
C THR A 1047 11.51 -34.01 -41.38
N GLY A 1048 11.71 -34.51 -40.16
CA GLY A 1048 13.01 -34.96 -39.62
C GLY A 1048 13.85 -33.86 -38.98
N SER A 1049 13.36 -32.61 -38.94
CA SER A 1049 14.06 -31.46 -38.36
C SER A 1049 14.11 -31.48 -36.82
N ALA A 1050 14.98 -30.65 -36.25
CA ALA A 1050 14.97 -30.38 -34.81
C ALA A 1050 13.66 -29.69 -34.37
N ALA A 1051 13.02 -28.93 -35.25
CA ALA A 1051 11.73 -28.28 -35.03
C ALA A 1051 10.60 -29.30 -34.85
N GLU A 1052 10.52 -30.31 -35.73
CA GLU A 1052 9.56 -31.42 -35.57
C GLU A 1052 9.80 -32.17 -34.26
N THR A 1053 11.06 -32.53 -34.00
CA THR A 1053 11.46 -33.28 -32.80
C THR A 1053 11.08 -32.52 -31.51
N PHE A 1054 11.31 -31.21 -31.48
CA PHE A 1054 10.97 -30.35 -30.35
C PHE A 1054 9.45 -30.21 -30.18
N ALA A 1055 8.70 -29.99 -31.27
CA ALA A 1055 7.25 -29.85 -31.24
C ALA A 1055 6.57 -31.13 -30.72
N GLN A 1056 7.00 -32.30 -31.21
CA GLN A 1056 6.55 -33.62 -30.73
C GLN A 1056 6.86 -33.82 -29.25
N LYS A 1057 8.09 -33.51 -28.80
CA LYS A 1057 8.50 -33.65 -27.38
C LYS A 1057 7.66 -32.79 -26.43
N ASN A 1058 7.22 -31.61 -26.86
CA ASN A 1058 6.54 -30.62 -26.03
C ASN A 1058 5.02 -30.53 -26.29
N ASN A 1059 4.45 -31.42 -27.12
CA ASN A 1059 3.03 -31.45 -27.49
C ASN A 1059 2.53 -30.11 -28.08
N ILE A 1060 3.33 -29.53 -29.00
CA ILE A 1060 3.02 -28.31 -29.75
C ILE A 1060 2.58 -28.71 -31.16
N THR A 1061 1.65 -27.95 -31.77
CA THR A 1061 1.22 -28.18 -33.15
C THR A 1061 2.39 -28.01 -34.12
N PHE A 1062 2.69 -29.05 -34.89
CA PHE A 1062 3.69 -29.02 -35.94
C PHE A 1062 3.01 -29.07 -37.31
N SER A 1063 3.47 -28.25 -38.24
CA SER A 1063 2.97 -28.21 -39.63
C SER A 1063 4.10 -28.31 -40.64
N THR A 1064 3.92 -29.20 -41.62
CA THR A 1064 4.75 -29.26 -42.84
C THR A 1064 4.17 -28.42 -43.97
N GLU A 1065 3.15 -27.58 -43.71
CA GLU A 1065 2.66 -26.62 -44.70
C GLU A 1065 3.81 -25.70 -45.12
N ILE A 1066 4.13 -25.80 -46.41
CA ILE A 1066 5.43 -25.42 -46.94
C ILE A 1066 5.52 -23.89 -46.96
N TRP A 1067 6.51 -23.36 -46.26
CA TRP A 1067 6.96 -22.00 -46.51
C TRP A 1067 7.73 -22.00 -47.84
N GLN A 1068 7.00 -21.88 -48.96
CA GLN A 1068 7.60 -21.85 -50.29
C GLN A 1068 7.86 -20.40 -50.71
N GLN A 1069 9.12 -20.02 -50.81
CA GLN A 1069 9.52 -18.71 -51.31
C GLN A 1069 9.08 -18.60 -52.79
N GLY A 1070 8.29 -17.58 -53.10
CA GLY A 1070 7.57 -17.42 -54.37
C GLY A 1070 6.09 -17.86 -54.37
N ASP A 1071 5.57 -18.52 -53.32
CA ASP A 1071 4.14 -18.87 -53.16
C ASP A 1071 3.42 -17.77 -52.36
N VAL A 1072 3.35 -16.57 -52.94
CA VAL A 1072 2.89 -15.34 -52.27
C VAL A 1072 1.41 -15.46 -51.87
N ASN A 1073 0.60 -16.19 -52.66
CA ASN A 1073 -0.83 -16.33 -52.44
C ASN A 1073 -1.21 -17.50 -51.49
N LYS A 1074 -0.26 -18.40 -51.17
CA LYS A 1074 -0.42 -19.60 -50.32
C LYS A 1074 -1.31 -20.69 -50.92
N ASP A 1075 -1.40 -20.80 -52.25
CA ASP A 1075 -2.15 -21.85 -52.94
C ASP A 1075 -1.35 -23.17 -53.07
N GLY A 1076 -0.06 -23.16 -52.67
CA GLY A 1076 0.82 -24.31 -52.70
C GLY A 1076 1.46 -24.57 -54.07
N SER A 1077 1.35 -23.63 -55.02
CA SER A 1077 1.85 -23.77 -56.39
C SER A 1077 2.44 -22.46 -56.94
N ILE A 1078 3.75 -22.27 -56.83
CA ILE A 1078 4.47 -21.07 -57.34
C ILE A 1078 4.18 -20.79 -58.83
N ASN A 1079 3.29 -19.85 -59.12
CA ASN A 1079 2.73 -19.60 -60.44
C ASN A 1079 2.65 -18.10 -60.79
N ALA A 1080 2.10 -17.79 -61.98
CA ALA A 1080 1.99 -16.41 -62.46
C ALA A 1080 1.06 -15.53 -61.59
N SER A 1081 0.21 -16.13 -60.76
CA SER A 1081 -0.66 -15.44 -59.81
C SER A 1081 0.10 -14.86 -58.62
N ASP A 1082 1.19 -15.51 -58.20
CA ASP A 1082 2.07 -15.04 -57.13
C ASP A 1082 2.91 -13.85 -57.58
N ALA A 1083 3.53 -13.97 -58.75
CA ALA A 1083 4.20 -12.86 -59.41
C ALA A 1083 3.28 -11.65 -59.65
N LEU A 1084 1.98 -11.89 -59.85
CA LEU A 1084 0.98 -10.83 -59.97
C LEU A 1084 0.75 -10.11 -58.63
N MET A 1085 0.74 -10.82 -57.50
CA MET A 1085 0.66 -10.19 -56.17
C MET A 1085 1.87 -9.29 -55.88
N ASP A 1086 3.09 -9.74 -56.20
CA ASP A 1086 4.30 -8.92 -56.03
C ASP A 1086 4.32 -7.69 -56.95
N LEU A 1087 3.86 -7.86 -58.20
CA LEU A 1087 3.72 -6.72 -59.12
C LEU A 1087 2.65 -5.73 -58.65
N GLN A 1088 1.51 -6.22 -58.15
CA GLN A 1088 0.47 -5.39 -57.53
C GLN A 1088 0.99 -4.68 -56.27
N HIS A 1089 1.88 -5.31 -55.52
CA HIS A 1089 2.57 -4.68 -54.38
C HIS A 1089 3.54 -3.59 -54.81
N ALA A 1090 4.38 -3.88 -55.82
CA ALA A 1090 5.35 -2.93 -56.37
C ALA A 1090 4.67 -1.66 -56.93
N VAL A 1091 3.46 -1.77 -57.49
CA VAL A 1091 2.66 -0.61 -57.95
C VAL A 1091 1.73 -0.02 -56.87
N LYS A 1092 1.73 -0.57 -55.65
CA LYS A 1092 0.92 -0.15 -54.49
C LYS A 1092 -0.60 -0.33 -54.67
N GLU A 1093 -1.03 -1.26 -55.52
CA GLU A 1093 -2.42 -1.72 -55.60
C GLU A 1093 -2.74 -2.77 -54.52
N LEU A 1094 -1.71 -3.46 -53.99
CA LEU A 1094 -1.80 -4.42 -52.89
C LEU A 1094 -0.75 -4.08 -51.81
N THR A 1095 -1.05 -4.34 -50.53
CA THR A 1095 -0.05 -4.24 -49.46
C THR A 1095 0.21 -5.64 -48.92
N LEU A 1096 1.38 -6.21 -49.22
CA LEU A 1096 1.86 -7.44 -48.59
C LEU A 1096 2.37 -7.11 -47.18
N THR A 1097 2.10 -8.00 -46.22
CA THR A 1097 2.46 -7.82 -44.82
C THR A 1097 2.87 -9.14 -44.19
N GLY A 1098 3.79 -9.11 -43.21
CA GLY A 1098 4.22 -10.30 -42.49
C GLY A 1098 4.77 -11.37 -43.44
N SER A 1099 4.32 -12.62 -43.28
CA SER A 1099 4.82 -13.75 -44.08
C SER A 1099 4.59 -13.62 -45.59
N ASP A 1100 3.71 -12.74 -46.06
CA ASP A 1100 3.35 -12.63 -47.49
C ASP A 1100 4.38 -11.78 -48.24
N PHE A 1101 4.86 -10.71 -47.58
CA PHE A 1101 5.98 -9.91 -48.08
C PHE A 1101 7.25 -10.77 -48.21
N ILE A 1102 7.50 -11.68 -47.26
CA ILE A 1102 8.74 -12.44 -47.23
C ILE A 1102 8.68 -13.64 -48.19
N ARG A 1103 7.49 -14.14 -48.55
CA ARG A 1103 7.33 -15.06 -49.70
C ARG A 1103 7.54 -14.35 -51.03
N GLY A 1104 7.19 -13.07 -51.14
CA GLY A 1104 7.40 -12.25 -52.34
C GLY A 1104 8.83 -11.73 -52.53
N ASP A 1105 9.62 -11.60 -51.47
CA ASP A 1105 11.02 -11.17 -51.55
C ASP A 1105 11.91 -12.36 -51.94
N VAL A 1106 11.80 -12.81 -53.20
CA VAL A 1106 12.52 -14.01 -53.65
C VAL A 1106 14.01 -13.75 -53.91
N ASN A 1107 14.41 -12.50 -54.20
CA ASN A 1107 15.82 -12.13 -54.35
C ASN A 1107 16.55 -11.86 -53.01
N LYS A 1108 15.80 -11.79 -51.89
CA LYS A 1108 16.27 -11.57 -50.51
C LYS A 1108 16.95 -10.21 -50.27
N ASP A 1109 16.57 -9.17 -51.02
CA ASP A 1109 17.06 -7.79 -50.83
C ASP A 1109 16.23 -6.98 -49.81
N ASN A 1110 15.17 -7.57 -49.25
CA ASN A 1110 14.16 -6.97 -48.35
C ASN A 1110 13.24 -5.94 -49.03
N ILE A 1111 13.09 -5.98 -50.36
CA ILE A 1111 12.22 -5.09 -51.12
C ILE A 1111 11.46 -5.87 -52.20
N VAL A 1112 10.27 -6.38 -51.88
CA VAL A 1112 9.37 -6.99 -52.89
C VAL A 1112 9.08 -6.02 -54.04
N ASN A 1113 9.60 -6.32 -55.23
CA ASN A 1113 9.50 -5.46 -56.39
C ASN A 1113 9.33 -6.24 -57.72
N ALA A 1114 9.38 -5.54 -58.85
CA ALA A 1114 9.19 -6.16 -60.17
C ALA A 1114 10.32 -7.14 -60.57
N SER A 1115 11.48 -7.07 -59.91
CA SER A 1115 12.55 -8.07 -60.04
C SER A 1115 12.12 -9.42 -59.50
N ASP A 1116 11.40 -9.43 -58.38
CA ASP A 1116 10.97 -10.64 -57.66
C ASP A 1116 9.86 -11.35 -58.41
N GLY A 1117 8.81 -10.63 -58.79
CA GLY A 1117 7.76 -11.16 -59.67
C GLY A 1117 8.32 -11.70 -61.00
N LEU A 1118 9.41 -11.13 -61.53
CA LEU A 1118 10.09 -11.67 -62.71
C LEU A 1118 10.85 -12.99 -62.41
N GLN A 1119 11.46 -13.13 -61.24
CA GLN A 1119 12.06 -14.41 -60.82
C GLN A 1119 11.01 -15.49 -60.61
N ILE A 1120 9.89 -15.16 -59.95
CA ILE A 1120 8.75 -16.08 -59.77
C ILE A 1120 8.25 -16.58 -61.13
N LEU A 1121 8.00 -15.67 -62.09
CA LEU A 1121 7.59 -16.05 -63.44
C LEU A 1121 8.57 -17.00 -64.13
N ARG A 1122 9.89 -16.78 -64.00
CA ARG A 1122 10.94 -17.65 -64.57
C ARG A 1122 10.93 -19.04 -63.93
N TYR A 1123 10.70 -19.14 -62.63
CA TYR A 1123 10.56 -20.42 -61.93
C TYR A 1123 9.30 -21.17 -62.41
N SER A 1124 8.16 -20.48 -62.51
CA SER A 1124 6.90 -21.08 -62.97
C SER A 1124 6.95 -21.66 -64.38
N VAL A 1125 7.77 -21.09 -65.28
CA VAL A 1125 8.01 -21.66 -66.64
C VAL A 1125 9.18 -22.65 -66.71
N LYS A 1126 9.82 -22.98 -65.58
CA LYS A 1126 10.98 -23.88 -65.46
C LYS A 1126 12.24 -23.39 -66.20
N GLU A 1127 12.42 -22.08 -66.30
CA GLU A 1127 13.68 -21.49 -66.80
C GLU A 1127 14.79 -21.46 -65.72
N ILE A 1128 14.41 -21.53 -64.44
CA ILE A 1128 15.32 -21.67 -63.29
C ILE A 1128 14.87 -22.83 -62.40
N ASN A 1129 15.84 -23.52 -61.75
CA ASN A 1129 15.56 -24.71 -60.93
C ASN A 1129 15.37 -24.40 -59.43
N HIS A 1130 15.90 -23.27 -58.95
CA HIS A 1130 15.76 -22.74 -57.59
C HIS A 1130 15.90 -21.19 -57.62
N PHE A 1131 15.47 -20.53 -56.55
CA PHE A 1131 15.48 -19.06 -56.34
C PHE A 1131 16.80 -18.54 -55.72
N ASP A 1132 17.94 -19.05 -56.19
CA ASP A 1132 19.28 -18.87 -55.59
C ASP A 1132 19.68 -17.39 -55.32
#